data_AF-A0A9D9M1M0-F1
#
_entry.id   AF-A0A9D9M1M0-F1
#
_cell.length_a   1.000
_cell.length_b   1.000
_cell.length_c   1.000
_cell.angle_alpha   90.00
_cell.angle_beta   90.00
_cell.angle_gamma   90.00
#
_symmetry.space_group_name_H-M   'P 1'
#
loop_
_entity.id
_entity.type
_entity.pdbx_description
1 polymer ?
#
loop_
_entity_poly.entity_id
_entity_poly.type
_entity_poly.pdbx_seq_one_letter_code
_entity_poly.pdbx_strand_id
1 'polypeptide(L)'
;MFGKILKNPITIFISVVLGIIFGFYEKDIALSWGVIGDVYLNLFQMTVIPILVTSIVASLAKLMKDKNARSHILKIIFVFILVLTATSIFGTVAGLVGRPGEDLGESTTEVLDSIIKDSSDTSQDEMALYDASKDTGTKKSSIVDFFVNIVPANIFKAFSNGSILQLVFFSIIFGIAIGFLSEDSSARLINAVVSLKDSFQKLISWTMYGLPVGLVFLMGKQIAQVGVEILLAMVKFVVVFYLAGLAAVLISTFIIWVKSGIKNPFKVIKKILDPIIISFATRNSFAALPSSIAALKSLGYKANMVDLVFPLGLTVLRFGNIMYFAIASCFVAQIYNTVLAVPSLVLIVVGSLLAGTATAGASGLLTLPMISLILDPLGLPVESILIVFMAIDSLIDPMRTLLIVFINIATTALVSAKGKDDAEEVQEESVELTTGGDESESVRAFVPAPEPVYSLPERQAAGLEGFTDTKPHIINHKQIVQKRSEGFKVKIRDALIIINTLLLVLTAGVIMRINSRGTQDSVYSVSTNLVTEILKSVDTKLEAYYTPASQEIHSILFHYWNEDAYHFQKDGEAALDYFMEILNTHKEFAMVYFGDTEGNLIMGRRMPDGSLTRRYITRTADTVSTSYVHENKTYNATYPNTVESTATGYDPRTRGWYKKAVAQKRTVWTNVYIFATDNMPGFSCASPVYDDSGALLGVACIDIGIRDLSLYLGNISTTAHSKLFIYDNDNQIIAKPMKADDPIDTLLNVYPAADGSNTYNMKKVDDPSDPIIAEAFKNSFDRENADGIYSFELNGKNYFCKIDSMKLDSDLSMNIGMVIPDEDIMGSVYKNNRTVMIISVCVILIAIFISILISSLISRPMKTLSDEMNNISKLNIEEEDEEIDSGIKEIDTMVYSFQGMKQGLLNFKKYVPSDLVSMLIKNNQSAEIGGKRQTLTLMFSDIENFTGITEQTSPEEMVNRLYVYFSLFAHTITDNKGTIDKYIGDSIMAFWGAPVEIDVKTHAKLACQAALTCQTQGFNLSNTWKREGKPEFRTRFGIHTGEVVVGNMGSDERINYTVLGDNVNLASRLEGLNKYYGTEIIVSSTTHNLVKDEFEFRVLDKITVKGKTQPIFIYELLAEKDKIDPNVLRAYRVYEAGFKCYLGGDWNGCVKYMSDVIKTLNDPAAKVIKERAENFKLNPPEKWTGVYVYDKK
;
A
#
# COMPACT_ATOMS: atom_id res chain seq x y z
N MET A 1 -11.26 2.10 -7.54
CA MET A 1 -9.91 2.50 -7.05
C MET A 1 -9.79 2.33 -5.53
N PHE A 2 -10.61 3.02 -4.72
CA PHE A 2 -10.61 2.92 -3.24
C PHE A 2 -10.63 1.49 -2.68
N GLY A 3 -11.44 0.60 -3.26
CA GLY A 3 -11.48 -0.80 -2.82
C GLY A 3 -10.19 -1.60 -3.01
N LYS A 4 -9.36 -1.25 -4.00
CA LYS A 4 -8.05 -1.89 -4.19
C LYS A 4 -7.02 -1.39 -3.17
N ILE A 5 -7.15 -0.13 -2.72
CA ILE A 5 -6.26 0.48 -1.72
C ILE A 5 -6.58 -0.06 -0.32
N LEU A 6 -7.86 -0.08 0.07
CA LEU A 6 -8.28 -0.54 1.40
C LEU A 6 -8.05 -2.03 1.61
N LYS A 7 -8.07 -2.83 0.54
CA LYS A 7 -7.81 -4.27 0.58
C LYS A 7 -6.34 -4.63 0.31
N ASN A 8 -5.45 -3.64 0.17
CA ASN A 8 -4.03 -3.87 -0.05
C ASN A 8 -3.37 -4.37 1.25
N PRO A 9 -2.58 -5.46 1.22
CA PRO A 9 -1.84 -5.96 2.38
C PRO A 9 -0.97 -4.92 3.07
N ILE A 10 -0.39 -3.99 2.31
CA ILE A 10 0.45 -2.91 2.84
C ILE A 10 -0.39 -1.97 3.70
N THR A 11 -1.59 -1.62 3.26
CA THR A 11 -2.52 -0.77 4.04
C THR A 11 -2.87 -1.43 5.37
N ILE A 12 -3.09 -2.75 5.37
CA ILE A 12 -3.40 -3.52 6.57
C ILE A 12 -2.21 -3.56 7.53
N PHE A 13 -1.00 -3.76 7.00
CA PHE A 13 0.22 -3.71 7.81
C PHE A 13 0.43 -2.31 8.43
N ILE A 14 0.24 -1.25 7.64
CA ILE A 14 0.30 0.13 8.12
C ILE A 14 -0.74 0.37 9.23
N SER A 15 -1.97 -0.11 9.06
CA SER A 15 -3.01 -0.01 10.09
C SER A 15 -2.63 -0.68 11.41
N VAL A 16 -1.98 -1.85 11.37
CA VAL A 16 -1.49 -2.52 12.58
C VAL A 16 -0.40 -1.70 13.26
N VAL A 17 0.59 -1.21 12.50
CA VAL A 17 1.67 -0.38 13.03
C VAL A 17 1.12 0.91 13.64
N LEU A 18 0.19 1.58 12.95
CA LEU A 18 -0.49 2.77 13.45
C LEU A 18 -1.28 2.48 14.72
N GLY A 19 -1.97 1.34 14.80
CA GLY A 19 -2.69 0.93 16.00
C GLY A 19 -1.76 0.67 17.19
N ILE A 20 -0.60 0.04 16.98
CA ILE A 20 0.41 -0.16 18.03
C ILE A 20 0.95 1.18 18.54
N ILE A 21 1.29 2.09 17.63
CA ILE A 21 1.76 3.45 17.98
C ILE A 21 0.66 4.18 18.76
N PHE A 22 -0.58 4.13 18.29
CA PHE A 22 -1.74 4.75 18.92
C PHE A 22 -1.97 4.23 20.34
N GLY A 23 -1.98 2.91 20.55
CA GLY A 23 -2.15 2.31 21.87
C GLY A 23 -0.98 2.57 22.83
N PHE A 24 0.23 2.81 22.31
CA PHE A 24 1.39 3.10 23.13
C PHE A 24 1.41 4.55 23.64
N TYR A 25 1.16 5.51 22.75
CA TYR A 25 1.26 6.93 23.08
C TYR A 25 -0.02 7.50 23.70
N GLU A 26 -1.19 6.98 23.34
CA GLU A 26 -2.50 7.56 23.70
C GLU A 26 -3.40 6.50 24.36
N LYS A 27 -2.95 5.93 25.49
CA LYS A 27 -3.61 4.80 26.17
C LYS A 27 -5.09 5.04 26.47
N ASP A 28 -5.42 6.18 27.09
CA ASP A 28 -6.80 6.49 27.50
C ASP A 28 -7.75 6.65 26.31
N ILE A 29 -7.27 7.30 25.23
CA ILE A 29 -8.03 7.47 23.99
C ILE A 29 -8.19 6.14 23.29
N ALA A 30 -7.15 5.32 23.25
CA ALA A 30 -7.18 4.00 22.64
C ALA A 30 -8.17 3.04 23.33
N LEU A 31 -8.27 3.10 24.66
CA LEU A 31 -9.29 2.38 25.43
C LEU A 31 -10.70 2.88 25.11
N SER A 32 -10.91 4.19 25.13
CA SER A 32 -12.23 4.81 24.86
C SER A 32 -12.72 4.55 23.43
N TRP A 33 -11.86 4.70 22.43
CA TRP A 33 -12.20 4.52 21.02
C TRP A 33 -12.13 3.06 20.57
N GLY A 34 -11.70 2.16 21.47
CA GLY A 34 -11.73 0.72 21.27
C GLY A 34 -13.09 0.17 20.86
N VAL A 35 -14.18 0.86 21.23
CA VAL A 35 -15.56 0.55 20.81
C VAL A 35 -15.72 0.46 19.28
N ILE A 36 -14.97 1.26 18.51
CA ILE A 36 -14.99 1.20 17.03
C ILE A 36 -14.43 -0.15 16.56
N GLY A 37 -13.39 -0.64 17.23
CA GLY A 37 -12.84 -1.97 17.02
C GLY A 37 -13.84 -3.07 17.35
N ASP A 38 -14.55 -2.94 18.49
CA ASP A 38 -15.55 -3.92 18.93
C ASP A 38 -16.75 -3.99 17.97
N VAL A 39 -17.24 -2.84 17.50
CA VAL A 39 -18.29 -2.79 16.46
C VAL A 39 -17.84 -3.50 15.18
N TYR A 40 -16.59 -3.31 14.78
CA TYR A 40 -16.02 -4.01 13.64
C TYR A 40 -15.98 -5.53 13.86
N LEU A 41 -15.53 -5.99 15.03
CA LEU A 41 -15.53 -7.41 15.37
C LEU A 41 -16.94 -7.99 15.35
N ASN A 42 -17.91 -7.32 15.94
CA ASN A 42 -19.31 -7.78 15.98
C ASN A 42 -19.90 -7.92 14.57
N LEU A 43 -19.65 -6.95 13.69
CA LEU A 43 -20.06 -7.01 12.28
C LEU A 43 -19.46 -8.21 11.55
N PHE A 44 -18.21 -8.55 11.85
CA PHE A 44 -17.55 -9.71 11.30
C PHE A 44 -18.15 -11.00 11.87
N GLN A 45 -18.22 -11.11 13.20
CA GLN A 45 -18.73 -12.28 13.93
C GLN A 45 -20.17 -12.66 13.56
N MET A 46 -21.03 -11.67 13.28
CA MET A 46 -22.40 -11.90 12.82
C MET A 46 -22.48 -12.81 11.58
N THR A 47 -21.47 -12.77 10.71
CA THR A 47 -21.46 -13.55 9.46
C THR A 47 -20.86 -14.95 9.61
N VAL A 48 -20.16 -15.21 10.71
CA VAL A 48 -19.26 -16.36 10.89
C VAL A 48 -20.02 -17.68 11.06
N ILE A 49 -21.03 -17.73 11.94
CA ILE A 49 -21.82 -18.95 12.16
C ILE A 49 -22.68 -19.30 10.92
N PRO A 50 -23.42 -18.37 10.30
CA PRO A 50 -24.22 -18.68 9.12
C PRO A 50 -23.39 -19.14 7.92
N ILE A 51 -22.23 -18.50 7.67
CA ILE A 51 -21.37 -18.90 6.55
C ILE A 51 -20.73 -20.28 6.79
N LEU A 52 -20.38 -20.61 8.03
CA LEU A 52 -19.85 -21.92 8.40
C LEU A 52 -20.84 -23.04 8.05
N VAL A 53 -22.07 -22.94 8.58
CA VAL A 53 -23.09 -23.98 8.42
C VAL A 53 -23.43 -24.16 6.95
N THR A 54 -23.71 -23.05 6.26
CA THR A 54 -24.06 -23.10 4.84
C THR A 54 -22.92 -23.61 3.96
N SER A 55 -21.66 -23.26 4.28
CA SER A 55 -20.50 -23.73 3.51
C SER A 55 -20.23 -25.22 3.69
N ILE A 56 -20.31 -25.74 4.93
CA ILE A 56 -20.10 -27.17 5.19
C ILE A 56 -21.22 -27.99 4.55
N VAL A 57 -22.48 -27.61 4.78
CA VAL A 57 -23.65 -28.30 4.22
C VAL A 57 -23.58 -28.32 2.70
N ALA A 58 -23.32 -27.18 2.05
CA ALA A 58 -23.21 -27.12 0.58
C ALA A 58 -22.07 -27.98 0.05
N SER A 59 -20.90 -27.95 0.69
CA SER A 59 -19.70 -28.68 0.22
C SER A 59 -19.89 -30.19 0.34
N LEU A 60 -20.40 -30.67 1.48
CA LEU A 60 -20.66 -32.11 1.68
C LEU A 60 -21.84 -32.62 0.85
N ALA A 61 -22.90 -31.84 0.71
CA ALA A 61 -24.04 -32.22 -0.14
C ALA A 61 -23.62 -32.37 -1.61
N LYS A 62 -22.83 -31.43 -2.14
CA LYS A 62 -22.23 -31.54 -3.48
C LYS A 62 -21.30 -32.75 -3.60
N LEU A 63 -20.47 -33.01 -2.58
CA LEU A 63 -19.53 -34.14 -2.57
C LEU A 63 -20.26 -35.48 -2.65
N MET A 64 -21.33 -35.62 -1.87
CA MET A 64 -22.11 -36.84 -1.85
C MET A 64 -22.90 -37.05 -3.15
N LYS A 65 -23.28 -35.99 -3.87
CA LYS A 65 -24.01 -36.10 -5.15
C LYS A 65 -23.14 -36.42 -6.36
N ASP A 66 -21.91 -35.92 -6.39
CA ASP A 66 -20.99 -36.21 -7.49
C ASP A 66 -20.54 -37.69 -7.45
N LYS A 67 -20.92 -38.47 -8.47
CA LYS A 67 -20.61 -39.90 -8.58
C LYS A 67 -19.10 -40.18 -8.62
N ASN A 68 -18.32 -39.30 -9.26
CA ASN A 68 -16.88 -39.42 -9.37
C ASN A 68 -16.18 -39.05 -8.06
N ALA A 69 -16.70 -38.05 -7.36
CA ALA A 69 -16.12 -37.66 -6.07
C ALA A 69 -16.45 -38.66 -4.96
N ARG A 70 -17.66 -39.24 -4.98
CA ARG A 70 -18.08 -40.29 -4.03
C ARG A 70 -17.15 -41.51 -4.08
N SER A 71 -16.67 -41.92 -5.26
CA SER A 71 -15.73 -43.04 -5.38
C SER A 71 -14.35 -42.74 -4.78
N HIS A 72 -14.01 -41.46 -4.58
CA HIS A 72 -12.73 -41.01 -4.01
C HIS A 72 -12.83 -40.60 -2.53
N ILE A 73 -13.99 -40.74 -1.89
CA ILE A 73 -14.23 -40.21 -0.53
C ILE A 73 -13.28 -40.79 0.53
N LEU A 74 -12.95 -42.08 0.44
CA LEU A 74 -12.00 -42.73 1.35
C LEU A 74 -10.58 -42.16 1.19
N LYS A 75 -10.17 -41.85 -0.05
CA LYS A 75 -8.89 -41.19 -0.33
C LYS A 75 -8.86 -39.78 0.26
N ILE A 76 -9.94 -39.02 0.11
CA ILE A 76 -10.07 -37.66 0.67
C ILE A 76 -9.90 -37.71 2.19
N ILE A 77 -10.67 -38.55 2.88
CA ILE A 77 -10.64 -38.70 4.35
C ILE A 77 -9.24 -39.12 4.82
N PHE A 78 -8.63 -40.10 4.15
CA PHE A 78 -7.30 -40.59 4.51
C PHE A 78 -6.24 -39.48 4.41
N VAL A 79 -6.21 -38.74 3.29
CA VAL A 79 -5.26 -37.64 3.11
C VAL A 79 -5.50 -36.52 4.14
N PHE A 80 -6.76 -36.20 4.45
CA PHE A 80 -7.09 -35.19 5.45
C PHE A 80 -6.54 -35.58 6.83
N ILE A 81 -6.82 -36.78 7.31
CA ILE A 81 -6.33 -37.26 8.62
C ILE A 81 -4.80 -37.29 8.67
N LEU A 82 -4.16 -37.75 7.58
CA LEU A 82 -2.69 -37.80 7.48
C LEU A 82 -2.07 -36.41 7.62
N VAL A 83 -2.55 -35.43 6.85
CA VAL A 83 -2.00 -34.05 6.86
C VAL A 83 -2.31 -33.34 8.17
N LEU A 84 -3.51 -33.55 8.75
CA LEU A 84 -3.86 -33.01 10.06
C LEU A 84 -2.87 -33.49 11.13
N THR A 85 -2.65 -34.80 11.20
CA THR A 85 -1.73 -35.44 12.16
C THR A 85 -0.30 -34.94 11.96
N ALA A 86 0.17 -34.88 10.71
CA ALA A 86 1.50 -34.37 10.39
C ALA A 86 1.67 -32.90 10.80
N THR A 87 0.65 -32.07 10.61
CA THR A 87 0.66 -30.64 11.01
C THR A 87 0.75 -30.49 12.53
N SER A 88 0.01 -31.30 13.29
CA SER A 88 0.04 -31.27 14.75
C SER A 88 1.40 -31.72 15.30
N ILE A 89 1.94 -32.84 14.79
CA ILE A 89 3.28 -33.32 15.18
C ILE A 89 4.34 -32.27 14.84
N PHE A 90 4.28 -31.68 13.65
CA PHE A 90 5.21 -30.63 13.25
C PHE A 90 5.15 -29.40 14.17
N GLY A 91 3.93 -28.96 14.55
CA GLY A 91 3.75 -27.90 15.54
C GLY A 91 4.33 -28.25 16.92
N THR A 92 4.06 -29.46 17.43
CA THR A 92 4.63 -29.92 18.72
C THR A 92 6.15 -29.95 18.68
N VAL A 93 6.74 -30.49 17.61
CA VAL A 93 8.21 -30.50 17.42
C VAL A 93 8.77 -29.08 17.36
N ALA A 94 8.13 -28.17 16.62
CA ALA A 94 8.56 -26.78 16.55
C ALA A 94 8.50 -26.08 17.92
N GLY A 95 7.46 -26.33 18.72
CA GLY A 95 7.34 -25.81 20.08
C GLY A 95 8.40 -26.36 21.03
N LEU A 96 8.75 -27.64 20.91
CA LEU A 96 9.80 -28.29 21.71
C LEU A 96 11.21 -27.84 21.32
N VAL A 97 11.48 -27.65 20.03
CA VAL A 97 12.80 -27.21 19.53
C VAL A 97 13.00 -25.71 19.74
N GLY A 98 11.97 -24.91 19.48
CA GLY A 98 12.02 -23.46 19.58
C GLY A 98 12.07 -22.93 21.01
N ARG A 99 11.66 -23.75 22.00
CA ARG A 99 11.64 -23.40 23.43
C ARG A 99 11.13 -21.98 23.71
N PRO A 100 9.97 -21.57 23.15
CA PRO A 100 9.53 -20.19 23.22
C PRO A 100 9.23 -19.69 24.65
N GLY A 101 9.01 -20.58 25.63
CA GLY A 101 8.66 -20.22 27.01
C GLY A 101 9.76 -20.41 28.07
N GLU A 102 10.95 -20.89 27.71
CA GLU A 102 12.00 -21.31 28.67
C GLU A 102 12.75 -20.13 29.36
N ASP A 103 12.68 -18.91 28.82
CA ASP A 103 13.42 -17.72 29.32
C ASP A 103 12.53 -16.69 30.05
N LEU A 104 11.26 -17.01 30.31
CA LEU A 104 10.26 -16.06 30.83
C LEU A 104 9.99 -16.20 32.34
N GLY A 105 10.57 -17.22 32.98
CA GLY A 105 10.21 -17.73 34.29
C GLY A 105 10.77 -16.94 35.47
N GLU A 106 10.06 -15.87 35.85
CA GLU A 106 9.73 -15.47 37.24
C GLU A 106 8.97 -14.13 37.15
N SER A 107 9.57 -13.13 36.49
CA SER A 107 8.97 -11.79 36.28
C SER A 107 7.70 -11.79 35.42
N THR A 108 7.63 -12.66 34.40
CA THR A 108 6.45 -12.73 33.51
C THR A 108 5.27 -13.41 34.20
N THR A 109 5.53 -14.42 35.03
CA THR A 109 4.52 -15.08 35.87
C THR A 109 3.94 -14.14 36.93
N GLU A 110 4.77 -13.30 37.56
CA GLU A 110 4.30 -12.27 38.49
C GLU A 110 3.46 -11.18 37.81
N VAL A 111 3.82 -10.79 36.58
CA VAL A 111 3.03 -9.84 35.76
C VAL A 111 1.71 -10.47 35.28
N LEU A 112 1.71 -11.75 34.92
CA LEU A 112 0.48 -12.49 34.62
C LEU A 112 -0.43 -12.58 35.85
N ASP A 113 0.14 -12.90 37.01
CA ASP A 113 -0.59 -13.05 38.27
C ASP A 113 -1.11 -11.71 38.80
N SER A 114 -0.40 -10.60 38.58
CA SER A 114 -0.85 -9.25 38.93
C SER A 114 -2.00 -8.77 38.04
N ILE A 115 -1.94 -9.05 36.72
CA ILE A 115 -3.04 -8.72 35.79
C ILE A 115 -4.31 -9.48 36.15
N ILE A 116 -4.23 -10.73 36.59
CA ILE A 116 -5.41 -11.50 37.03
C ILE A 116 -6.04 -10.88 38.29
N LYS A 117 -5.22 -10.37 39.21
CA LYS A 117 -5.69 -9.70 40.43
C LYS A 117 -6.31 -8.32 40.16
N ASP A 118 -5.76 -7.54 39.23
CA ASP A 118 -6.30 -6.23 38.88
C ASP A 118 -7.51 -6.32 37.92
N SER A 119 -7.53 -7.32 37.01
CA SER A 119 -8.60 -7.49 36.03
C SER A 119 -9.89 -8.07 36.60
N SER A 120 -9.87 -8.64 37.81
CA SER A 120 -11.07 -9.12 38.50
C SER A 120 -12.06 -8.01 38.89
N ASP A 121 -11.64 -6.75 38.93
CA ASP A 121 -12.49 -5.62 39.32
C ASP A 121 -13.07 -4.79 38.14
N THR A 122 -12.66 -5.02 36.88
CA THR A 122 -13.10 -4.14 35.77
C THR A 122 -13.38 -4.79 34.43
N SER A 123 -13.18 -6.11 34.26
CA SER A 123 -13.30 -6.78 32.95
C SER A 123 -14.23 -7.99 32.91
N GLN A 124 -15.30 -7.98 33.72
CA GLN A 124 -16.33 -9.02 33.65
C GLN A 124 -17.11 -9.02 32.32
N ASP A 125 -17.28 -7.87 31.64
CA ASP A 125 -18.15 -7.77 30.46
C ASP A 125 -17.55 -8.33 29.16
N GLU A 126 -16.22 -8.30 28.98
CA GLU A 126 -15.58 -8.89 27.79
C GLU A 126 -15.40 -10.41 27.91
N MET A 127 -15.20 -10.91 29.13
CA MET A 127 -15.13 -12.35 29.41
C MET A 127 -16.53 -13.00 29.49
N ALA A 128 -17.60 -12.22 29.74
CA ALA A 128 -18.97 -12.71 29.80
C ALA A 128 -19.49 -13.33 28.49
N LEU A 129 -18.90 -12.96 27.34
CA LEU A 129 -19.23 -13.58 26.05
C LEU A 129 -18.62 -14.98 25.86
N TYR A 130 -17.63 -15.32 26.68
CA TYR A 130 -16.90 -16.60 26.66
C TYR A 130 -17.30 -17.51 27.83
N ASP A 131 -18.29 -17.08 28.62
CA ASP A 131 -18.82 -17.70 29.85
C ASP A 131 -19.65 -18.97 29.58
N ALA A 132 -19.32 -19.72 28.51
CA ALA A 132 -19.87 -21.05 28.24
C ALA A 132 -19.34 -22.11 29.23
N SER A 133 -18.37 -21.76 30.09
CA SER A 133 -17.84 -22.60 31.16
C SER A 133 -18.53 -22.42 32.51
N LYS A 134 -19.42 -21.41 32.69
CA LYS A 134 -20.08 -21.19 34.00
C LYS A 134 -21.17 -22.20 34.37
N ASP A 135 -21.56 -23.11 33.47
CA ASP A 135 -22.54 -24.16 33.80
C ASP A 135 -21.90 -25.51 34.18
N THR A 136 -20.58 -25.54 34.45
CA THR A 136 -19.94 -26.71 35.06
C THR A 136 -19.24 -26.33 36.35
N GLY A 137 -20.02 -26.25 37.42
CA GLY A 137 -19.47 -26.35 38.76
C GLY A 137 -18.59 -27.61 38.87
N THR A 138 -17.34 -27.41 39.31
CA THR A 138 -16.49 -28.40 40.01
C THR A 138 -16.37 -29.83 39.45
N LYS A 139 -16.55 -30.05 38.14
CA LYS A 139 -16.18 -31.31 37.50
C LYS A 139 -15.08 -31.09 36.47
N LYS A 140 -13.91 -31.71 36.72
CA LYS A 140 -12.86 -31.91 35.71
C LYS A 140 -13.51 -32.45 34.43
N SER A 141 -13.59 -31.62 33.40
CA SER A 141 -14.13 -32.02 32.09
C SER A 141 -13.31 -33.19 31.55
N SER A 142 -13.96 -34.35 31.36
CA SER A 142 -13.33 -35.54 30.82
C SER A 142 -13.39 -35.51 29.27
N ILE A 143 -12.44 -36.18 28.60
CA ILE A 143 -12.51 -36.44 27.15
C ILE A 143 -13.86 -37.10 26.78
N VAL A 144 -14.46 -37.85 27.70
CA VAL A 144 -15.79 -38.45 27.53
C VAL A 144 -16.89 -37.38 27.42
N ASP A 145 -16.84 -36.34 28.25
CA ASP A 145 -17.83 -35.26 28.23
C ASP A 145 -17.74 -34.46 26.92
N PHE A 146 -16.54 -34.30 26.36
CA PHE A 146 -16.34 -33.73 25.03
C PHE A 146 -17.10 -34.50 23.93
N PHE A 147 -16.98 -35.83 23.91
CA PHE A 147 -17.67 -36.67 22.91
C PHE A 147 -19.19 -36.67 23.09
N VAL A 148 -19.70 -36.55 24.31
CA VAL A 148 -21.15 -36.44 24.56
C VAL A 148 -21.67 -35.09 24.07
N ASN A 149 -20.91 -34.02 24.32
CA ASN A 149 -21.32 -32.64 24.01
C ASN A 149 -21.17 -32.24 22.53
N ILE A 150 -20.56 -33.09 21.69
CA ILE A 150 -20.43 -32.84 20.23
C ILE A 150 -21.78 -32.86 19.51
N VAL A 151 -22.75 -33.62 20.03
CA VAL A 151 -24.08 -33.77 19.42
C VAL A 151 -25.04 -32.76 20.07
N PRO A 152 -25.57 -31.78 19.33
CA PRO A 152 -26.55 -30.86 19.90
C PRO A 152 -27.86 -31.57 20.23
N ALA A 153 -28.35 -31.40 21.45
CA ALA A 153 -29.73 -31.78 21.79
C ALA A 153 -30.76 -30.91 21.03
N ASN A 154 -30.41 -29.65 20.74
CA ASN A 154 -31.22 -28.73 19.95
C ASN A 154 -30.31 -27.81 19.12
N ILE A 155 -30.48 -27.85 17.79
CA ILE A 155 -29.68 -27.07 16.87
C ILE A 155 -29.89 -25.55 17.02
N PHE A 156 -31.12 -25.08 17.24
CA PHE A 156 -31.39 -23.65 17.38
C PHE A 156 -30.80 -23.09 18.67
N LYS A 157 -30.79 -23.89 19.74
CA LYS A 157 -30.05 -23.57 20.96
C LYS A 157 -28.54 -23.49 20.69
N ALA A 158 -28.00 -24.41 19.90
CA ALA A 158 -26.60 -24.36 19.49
C ALA A 158 -26.27 -23.10 18.65
N PHE A 159 -27.18 -22.65 17.79
CA PHE A 159 -27.06 -21.37 17.07
C PHE A 159 -27.08 -20.17 18.01
N SER A 160 -28.03 -20.14 18.94
CA SER A 160 -28.18 -19.05 19.92
C SER A 160 -26.99 -18.94 20.86
N ASN A 161 -26.44 -20.09 21.28
CA ASN A 161 -25.34 -20.16 22.24
C ASN A 161 -23.97 -20.12 21.56
N GLY A 162 -23.91 -19.97 20.23
CA GLY A 162 -22.64 -19.99 19.50
C GLY A 162 -21.85 -21.28 19.66
N SER A 163 -22.51 -22.43 19.85
CA SER A 163 -21.86 -23.72 20.08
C SER A 163 -21.31 -24.30 18.77
N ILE A 164 -20.19 -23.76 18.30
CA ILE A 164 -19.59 -24.02 16.98
C ILE A 164 -19.39 -25.52 16.72
N LEU A 165 -18.83 -26.26 17.68
CA LEU A 165 -18.57 -27.69 17.53
C LEU A 165 -19.86 -28.48 17.22
N GLN A 166 -20.95 -28.16 17.93
CA GLN A 166 -22.25 -28.79 17.71
C GLN A 166 -22.85 -28.44 16.34
N LEU A 167 -22.67 -27.19 15.90
CA LEU A 167 -23.12 -26.72 14.59
C LEU A 167 -22.33 -27.37 13.45
N VAL A 168 -21.02 -27.57 13.62
CA VAL A 168 -20.18 -28.30 12.66
C VAL A 168 -20.65 -29.75 12.55
N PHE A 169 -20.82 -30.44 13.67
CA PHE A 169 -21.28 -31.83 13.70
C PHE A 169 -22.64 -31.98 13.00
N PHE A 170 -23.61 -31.11 13.34
CA PHE A 170 -24.89 -31.06 12.64
C PHE A 170 -24.71 -30.81 11.13
N SER A 171 -23.91 -29.82 10.75
CA SER A 171 -23.71 -29.44 9.35
C SER A 171 -23.13 -30.57 8.51
N ILE A 172 -22.24 -31.37 9.09
CA ILE A 172 -21.66 -32.54 8.44
C ILE A 172 -22.75 -33.59 8.16
N ILE A 173 -23.49 -33.99 9.19
CA ILE A 173 -24.55 -35.00 9.06
C ILE A 173 -25.64 -34.51 8.10
N PHE A 174 -26.06 -33.25 8.24
CA PHE A 174 -27.11 -32.67 7.41
C PHE A 174 -26.70 -32.55 5.94
N GLY A 175 -25.46 -32.11 5.66
CA GLY A 175 -24.92 -32.08 4.30
C GLY A 175 -24.85 -33.47 3.65
N ILE A 176 -24.41 -34.48 4.41
CA ILE A 176 -24.40 -35.87 3.94
C ILE A 176 -25.83 -36.36 3.66
N ALA A 177 -26.78 -36.08 4.56
CA ALA A 177 -28.18 -36.47 4.40
C ALA A 177 -28.83 -35.85 3.15
N ILE A 178 -28.58 -34.56 2.85
CA ILE A 178 -29.03 -33.92 1.60
C ILE A 178 -28.49 -34.64 0.37
N GLY A 179 -27.27 -35.16 0.44
CA GLY A 179 -26.65 -35.95 -0.63
C GLY A 179 -27.35 -37.27 -0.95
N PHE A 180 -28.10 -37.83 0.02
CA PHE A 180 -28.88 -39.06 -0.14
C PHE A 180 -30.33 -38.84 -0.58
N LEU A 181 -30.80 -37.59 -0.66
CA LEU A 181 -32.15 -37.27 -1.16
C LEU A 181 -32.28 -37.50 -2.68
N SER A 182 -33.51 -37.49 -3.19
CA SER A 182 -33.81 -37.49 -4.63
C SER A 182 -33.13 -36.31 -5.35
N GLU A 183 -32.83 -36.43 -6.65
CA GLU A 183 -32.13 -35.39 -7.41
C GLU A 183 -32.83 -34.02 -7.30
N ASP A 184 -34.14 -33.96 -7.52
CA ASP A 184 -34.89 -32.71 -7.48
C ASP A 184 -34.89 -32.04 -6.09
N SER A 185 -35.11 -32.81 -5.03
CA SER A 185 -35.15 -32.28 -3.65
C SER A 185 -33.76 -31.82 -3.19
N SER A 186 -32.73 -32.61 -3.53
CA SER A 186 -31.35 -32.28 -3.20
C SER A 186 -30.87 -31.03 -3.93
N ALA A 187 -31.15 -30.90 -5.24
CA ALA A 187 -30.75 -29.75 -6.04
C ALA A 187 -31.37 -28.45 -5.51
N ARG A 188 -32.66 -28.44 -5.14
CA ARG A 188 -33.32 -27.27 -4.54
C ARG A 188 -32.69 -26.86 -3.22
N LEU A 189 -32.43 -27.80 -2.33
CA LEU A 189 -31.79 -27.54 -1.04
C LEU A 189 -30.36 -27.05 -1.20
N ILE A 190 -29.57 -27.69 -2.07
CA ILE A 190 -28.18 -27.28 -2.35
C ILE A 190 -28.16 -25.84 -2.89
N ASN A 191 -29.04 -25.51 -3.85
CA ASN A 191 -29.10 -24.15 -4.40
C ASN A 191 -29.47 -23.12 -3.34
N ALA A 192 -30.47 -23.41 -2.49
CA ALA A 192 -30.84 -22.50 -1.40
C ALA A 192 -29.70 -22.27 -0.42
N VAL A 193 -28.99 -23.33 -0.02
CA VAL A 193 -27.84 -23.23 0.89
C VAL A 193 -26.67 -22.48 0.25
N VAL A 194 -26.42 -22.69 -1.05
CA VAL A 194 -25.38 -21.95 -1.80
C VAL A 194 -25.74 -20.46 -1.91
N SER A 195 -26.99 -20.11 -2.23
CA SER A 195 -27.41 -18.71 -2.29
C SER A 195 -27.28 -17.99 -0.94
N LEU A 196 -27.59 -18.68 0.17
CA LEU A 196 -27.36 -18.15 1.51
C LEU A 196 -25.87 -17.94 1.79
N LYS A 197 -25.04 -18.94 1.48
CA LYS A 197 -23.58 -18.84 1.60
C LYS A 197 -23.04 -17.62 0.83
N ASP A 198 -23.42 -17.46 -0.42
CA ASP A 198 -22.91 -16.39 -1.29
C ASP A 198 -23.37 -15.01 -0.80
N SER A 199 -24.56 -14.92 -0.20
CA SER A 199 -25.06 -13.70 0.45
C SER A 199 -24.21 -13.31 1.66
N PHE A 200 -23.86 -14.27 2.53
CA PHE A 200 -22.96 -14.01 3.67
C PHE A 200 -21.52 -13.69 3.22
N GLN A 201 -21.03 -14.31 2.15
CA GLN A 201 -19.75 -13.93 1.54
C GLN A 201 -19.75 -12.48 1.05
N LYS A 202 -20.87 -12.00 0.50
CA LYS A 202 -21.01 -10.61 0.09
C LYS A 202 -20.96 -9.65 1.29
N LEU A 203 -21.61 -10.00 2.40
CA LEU A 203 -21.54 -9.24 3.66
C LEU A 203 -20.11 -9.12 4.17
N ILE A 204 -19.35 -10.23 4.18
CA ILE A 204 -17.92 -10.22 4.53
C ILE A 204 -17.13 -9.29 3.59
N SER A 205 -17.38 -9.36 2.28
CA SER A 205 -16.70 -8.47 1.34
C SER A 205 -16.97 -6.98 1.62
N TRP A 206 -18.13 -6.62 2.20
CA TRP A 206 -18.45 -5.26 2.61
C TRP A 206 -17.77 -4.88 3.93
N THR A 207 -17.77 -5.76 4.93
CA THR A 207 -17.07 -5.47 6.20
C THR A 207 -15.57 -5.30 5.98
N MET A 208 -14.98 -5.98 5.00
CA MET A 208 -13.57 -5.84 4.62
C MET A 208 -13.15 -4.42 4.20
N TYR A 209 -14.06 -3.53 3.80
CA TYR A 209 -13.70 -2.13 3.53
C TYR A 209 -13.41 -1.35 4.83
N GLY A 210 -14.00 -1.76 5.96
CA GLY A 210 -13.75 -1.17 7.28
C GLY A 210 -12.55 -1.77 8.02
N LEU A 211 -11.94 -2.85 7.50
CA LEU A 211 -10.84 -3.56 8.16
C LEU A 211 -9.64 -2.65 8.53
N PRO A 212 -9.15 -1.75 7.66
CA PRO A 212 -8.02 -0.89 8.04
C PRO A 212 -8.29 0.00 9.25
N VAL A 213 -9.52 0.49 9.38
CA VAL A 213 -9.94 1.33 10.50
C VAL A 213 -10.17 0.48 11.75
N GLY A 214 -10.89 -0.64 11.61
CA GLY A 214 -11.11 -1.58 12.69
C GLY A 214 -9.81 -2.08 13.32
N LEU A 215 -8.79 -2.38 12.50
CA LEU A 215 -7.49 -2.83 12.98
C LEU A 215 -6.73 -1.78 13.79
N VAL A 216 -6.78 -0.49 13.41
CA VAL A 216 -6.09 0.57 14.18
C VAL A 216 -6.65 0.62 15.61
N PHE A 217 -7.98 0.62 15.75
CA PHE A 217 -8.63 0.73 17.06
C PHE A 217 -8.56 -0.57 17.88
N LEU A 218 -8.66 -1.73 17.24
CA LEU A 218 -8.45 -3.01 17.92
C LEU A 218 -7.02 -3.12 18.46
N MET A 219 -6.02 -2.76 17.64
CA MET A 219 -4.62 -2.85 18.05
C MET A 219 -4.28 -1.79 19.10
N GLY A 220 -4.83 -0.59 18.96
CA GLY A 220 -4.71 0.46 19.97
C GLY A 220 -5.26 0.01 21.33
N LYS A 221 -6.51 -0.46 21.36
CA LYS A 221 -7.16 -0.97 22.58
C LYS A 221 -6.34 -2.09 23.22
N GLN A 222 -5.91 -3.08 22.42
CA GLN A 222 -5.16 -4.23 22.93
C GLN A 222 -3.82 -3.84 23.55
N ILE A 223 -3.06 -2.95 22.89
CA ILE A 223 -1.76 -2.48 23.40
C ILE A 223 -1.93 -1.60 24.63
N ALA A 224 -2.99 -0.79 24.69
CA ALA A 224 -3.31 0.03 25.84
C ALA A 224 -3.71 -0.80 27.07
N GLN A 225 -4.44 -1.92 26.88
CA GLN A 225 -4.86 -2.83 27.96
C GLN A 225 -3.72 -3.71 28.50
N VAL A 226 -2.95 -4.35 27.60
CA VAL A 226 -2.02 -5.42 28.00
C VAL A 226 -0.60 -4.90 28.27
N GLY A 227 -0.22 -3.76 27.69
CA GLY A 227 1.12 -3.21 27.81
C GLY A 227 2.16 -3.91 26.93
N VAL A 228 3.25 -3.19 26.63
CA VAL A 228 4.30 -3.65 25.70
C VAL A 228 5.17 -4.76 26.29
N GLU A 229 5.22 -4.89 27.62
CA GLU A 229 6.06 -5.86 28.33
C GLU A 229 5.64 -7.30 28.04
N ILE A 230 4.34 -7.60 28.03
CA ILE A 230 3.82 -8.93 27.64
C ILE A 230 4.08 -9.20 26.17
N LEU A 231 3.93 -8.18 25.32
CA LEU A 231 4.23 -8.31 23.90
C LEU A 231 5.71 -8.68 23.68
N LEU A 232 6.63 -8.06 24.41
CA LEU A 232 8.06 -8.35 24.40
C LEU A 232 8.35 -9.78 24.89
N ALA A 233 7.72 -10.21 25.98
CA ALA A 233 7.80 -11.58 26.48
C ALA A 233 7.33 -12.63 25.44
N MET A 234 6.31 -12.27 24.65
CA MET A 234 5.74 -13.13 23.61
C MET A 234 6.51 -13.14 22.29
N VAL A 235 7.52 -12.27 22.09
CA VAL A 235 8.24 -12.16 20.81
C VAL A 235 8.83 -13.50 20.38
N LYS A 236 9.45 -14.24 21.31
CA LYS A 236 10.05 -15.56 21.01
C LYS A 236 9.00 -16.56 20.51
N PHE A 237 7.81 -16.57 21.13
CA PHE A 237 6.67 -17.37 20.68
C PHE A 237 6.23 -16.98 19.27
N VAL A 238 6.06 -15.69 19.00
CA VAL A 238 5.66 -15.18 17.68
C VAL A 238 6.70 -15.59 16.63
N VAL A 239 8.00 -15.41 16.89
CA VAL A 239 9.09 -15.78 15.98
C VAL A 239 9.07 -17.29 15.70
N VAL A 240 8.96 -18.14 16.73
CA VAL A 240 8.91 -19.60 16.55
C VAL A 240 7.69 -20.01 15.71
N PHE A 241 6.53 -19.42 15.96
CA PHE A 241 5.32 -19.69 15.17
C PHE A 241 5.47 -19.28 13.70
N TYR A 242 6.05 -18.10 13.44
CA TYR A 242 6.30 -17.62 12.08
C TYR A 242 7.33 -18.47 11.33
N LEU A 243 8.42 -18.87 11.98
CA LEU A 243 9.44 -19.75 11.39
C LEU A 243 8.86 -21.13 11.07
N ALA A 244 8.10 -21.72 12.00
CA ALA A 244 7.40 -22.98 11.77
C ALA A 244 6.40 -22.85 10.61
N GLY A 245 5.63 -21.76 10.59
CA GLY A 245 4.70 -21.49 9.51
C GLY A 245 5.39 -21.31 8.15
N LEU A 246 6.52 -20.60 8.10
CA LEU A 246 7.27 -20.42 6.86
C LEU A 246 7.79 -21.77 6.34
N ALA A 247 8.30 -22.61 7.23
CA ALA A 247 8.69 -23.97 6.90
C ALA A 247 7.51 -24.80 6.37
N ALA A 248 6.32 -24.72 6.99
CA ALA A 248 5.12 -25.39 6.52
C ALA A 248 4.66 -24.87 5.14
N VAL A 249 4.80 -23.58 4.87
CA VAL A 249 4.57 -22.98 3.53
C VAL A 249 5.59 -23.49 2.51
N LEU A 250 6.87 -23.59 2.86
CA LEU A 250 7.88 -24.14 1.96
C LEU A 250 7.62 -25.63 1.64
N ILE A 251 7.28 -26.44 2.64
CA ILE A 251 6.91 -27.86 2.47
C ILE A 251 5.66 -27.97 1.58
N SER A 252 4.64 -27.16 1.83
CA SER A 252 3.42 -27.14 1.03
C SER A 252 3.69 -26.75 -0.42
N THR A 253 4.56 -25.75 -0.64
CA THR A 253 4.99 -25.32 -1.99
C THR A 253 5.71 -26.44 -2.71
N PHE A 254 6.60 -27.15 -2.02
CA PHE A 254 7.30 -28.30 -2.56
C PHE A 254 6.34 -29.43 -2.96
N ILE A 255 5.34 -29.74 -2.11
CA ILE A 255 4.30 -30.74 -2.42
C ILE A 255 3.52 -30.33 -3.67
N ILE A 256 3.07 -29.08 -3.76
CA ILE A 256 2.33 -28.55 -4.91
C ILE A 256 3.21 -28.62 -6.17
N TRP A 257 4.48 -28.26 -6.06
CA TRP A 257 5.43 -28.31 -7.18
C TRP A 257 5.61 -29.73 -7.72
N VAL A 258 5.94 -30.68 -6.84
CA VAL A 258 6.11 -32.10 -7.21
C VAL A 258 4.83 -32.67 -7.82
N LYS A 259 3.65 -32.33 -7.27
CA LYS A 259 2.36 -32.83 -7.78
C LYS A 259 1.89 -32.13 -9.06
N SER A 260 2.25 -30.88 -9.29
CA SER A 260 1.90 -30.14 -10.50
C SER A 260 2.64 -30.64 -11.75
N GLY A 261 3.84 -31.21 -11.57
CA GLY A 261 4.73 -31.61 -12.66
C GLY A 261 5.33 -30.44 -13.45
N ILE A 262 5.23 -29.21 -12.93
CA ILE A 262 5.82 -28.02 -13.54
C ILE A 262 7.33 -28.03 -13.28
N LYS A 263 8.15 -27.91 -14.34
CA LYS A 263 9.63 -27.97 -14.20
C LYS A 263 10.21 -26.86 -13.31
N ASN A 264 9.63 -25.65 -13.37
CA ASN A 264 10.13 -24.49 -12.64
C ASN A 264 9.25 -24.19 -11.39
N PRO A 265 9.77 -24.29 -10.15
CA PRO A 265 9.02 -24.01 -8.93
C PRO A 265 8.56 -22.54 -8.82
N PHE A 266 9.27 -21.59 -9.42
CA PHE A 266 8.87 -20.17 -9.41
C PHE A 266 7.56 -19.92 -10.16
N LYS A 267 7.25 -20.72 -11.19
CA LYS A 267 5.95 -20.64 -11.87
C LYS A 267 4.79 -21.08 -10.97
N VAL A 268 5.04 -22.05 -10.08
CA VAL A 268 4.05 -22.50 -9.09
C VAL A 268 3.79 -21.39 -8.08
N ILE A 269 4.86 -20.76 -7.56
CA ILE A 269 4.77 -19.62 -6.63
C ILE A 269 3.98 -18.47 -7.25
N LYS A 270 4.27 -18.10 -8.51
CA LYS A 270 3.55 -17.02 -9.21
C LYS A 270 2.04 -17.30 -9.32
N LYS A 271 1.65 -18.56 -9.54
CA LYS A 271 0.23 -18.97 -9.67
C LYS A 271 -0.53 -19.01 -8.33
N ILE A 272 0.16 -19.21 -7.21
CA ILE A 272 -0.45 -19.29 -5.87
C ILE A 272 -0.24 -18.01 -5.04
N LEU A 273 0.36 -16.96 -5.62
CA LEU A 273 0.67 -15.72 -4.93
C LEU A 273 -0.58 -14.98 -4.46
N ASP A 274 -1.62 -14.89 -5.30
CA ASP A 274 -2.86 -14.19 -4.95
C ASP A 274 -3.57 -14.78 -3.72
N PRO A 275 -3.74 -16.13 -3.61
CA PRO A 275 -4.19 -16.76 -2.36
C PRO A 275 -3.36 -16.40 -1.13
N ILE A 276 -2.03 -16.37 -1.24
CA ILE A 276 -1.13 -16.03 -0.13
C ILE A 276 -1.39 -14.61 0.34
N ILE A 277 -1.38 -13.67 -0.61
CA ILE A 277 -1.59 -12.25 -0.36
C ILE A 277 -2.96 -12.03 0.29
N ILE A 278 -4.03 -12.59 -0.28
CA ILE A 278 -5.39 -12.38 0.22
C ILE A 278 -5.57 -13.00 1.61
N SER A 279 -5.11 -14.24 1.83
CA SER A 279 -5.30 -14.92 3.12
C SER A 279 -4.52 -14.26 4.26
N PHE A 280 -3.27 -13.88 4.02
CA PHE A 280 -2.44 -13.20 5.00
C PHE A 280 -2.98 -11.81 5.34
N ALA A 281 -3.39 -11.06 4.31
CA ALA A 281 -3.89 -9.70 4.46
C ALA A 281 -5.26 -9.67 5.15
N THR A 282 -6.21 -10.47 4.66
CA THR A 282 -7.60 -10.37 5.11
C THR A 282 -7.87 -11.06 6.43
N ARG A 283 -6.95 -11.90 6.92
CA ARG A 283 -7.15 -12.74 8.12
C ARG A 283 -8.43 -13.58 8.05
N ASN A 284 -8.88 -13.86 6.82
CA ASN A 284 -10.06 -14.63 6.55
C ASN A 284 -9.74 -15.67 5.49
N SER A 285 -9.75 -16.93 5.89
CA SER A 285 -9.46 -18.05 4.99
C SER A 285 -10.47 -18.12 3.83
N PHE A 286 -11.74 -17.75 4.04
CA PHE A 286 -12.79 -17.73 3.02
C PHE A 286 -12.61 -16.63 1.97
N ALA A 287 -11.98 -15.51 2.31
CA ALA A 287 -11.73 -14.45 1.34
C ALA A 287 -10.78 -14.90 0.22
N ALA A 288 -9.88 -15.84 0.53
CA ALA A 288 -8.96 -16.44 -0.44
C ALA A 288 -9.58 -17.61 -1.22
N LEU A 289 -10.84 -17.99 -0.97
CA LEU A 289 -11.48 -19.14 -1.61
C LEU A 289 -11.51 -19.03 -3.15
N PRO A 290 -11.96 -17.91 -3.77
CA PRO A 290 -12.02 -17.81 -5.23
C PRO A 290 -10.64 -17.86 -5.88
N SER A 291 -9.67 -17.13 -5.32
CA SER A 291 -8.29 -17.10 -5.85
C SER A 291 -7.59 -18.44 -5.69
N SER A 292 -7.88 -19.19 -4.61
CA SER A 292 -7.28 -20.52 -4.38
C SER A 292 -7.80 -21.56 -5.35
N ILE A 293 -9.11 -21.54 -5.65
CA ILE A 293 -9.73 -22.40 -6.67
C ILE A 293 -9.13 -22.09 -8.05
N ALA A 294 -9.05 -20.81 -8.42
CA ALA A 294 -8.45 -20.39 -9.68
C ALA A 294 -6.98 -20.82 -9.78
N ALA A 295 -6.20 -20.65 -8.71
CA ALA A 295 -4.81 -21.08 -8.65
C ALA A 295 -4.66 -22.60 -8.87
N LEU A 296 -5.47 -23.42 -8.17
CA LEU A 296 -5.47 -24.88 -8.34
C LEU A 296 -5.88 -25.30 -9.77
N LYS A 297 -6.90 -24.69 -10.36
CA LYS A 297 -7.30 -24.96 -11.75
C LYS A 297 -6.18 -24.58 -12.73
N SER A 298 -5.55 -23.43 -12.54
CA SER A 298 -4.42 -22.98 -13.38
C SER A 298 -3.20 -23.91 -13.29
N LEU A 299 -3.07 -24.70 -12.23
CA LEU A 299 -2.00 -25.70 -12.06
C LEU A 299 -2.34 -27.04 -12.74
N GLY A 300 -3.51 -27.17 -13.38
CA GLY A 300 -3.94 -28.35 -14.13
C GLY A 300 -4.64 -29.43 -13.30
N TYR A 301 -5.11 -29.09 -12.09
CA TYR A 301 -5.91 -29.99 -11.26
C TYR A 301 -7.38 -30.00 -11.73
N LYS A 302 -8.02 -31.17 -11.75
CA LYS A 302 -9.40 -31.33 -12.24
C LYS A 302 -10.40 -30.43 -11.48
N ALA A 303 -11.15 -29.62 -12.22
CA ALA A 303 -12.05 -28.61 -11.67
C ALA A 303 -13.09 -29.19 -10.70
N ASN A 304 -13.71 -30.33 -11.04
CA ASN A 304 -14.71 -30.99 -10.20
C ASN A 304 -14.18 -31.38 -8.82
N MET A 305 -12.94 -31.87 -8.74
CA MET A 305 -12.30 -32.22 -7.47
C MET A 305 -11.86 -30.98 -6.70
N VAL A 306 -11.36 -29.95 -7.38
CA VAL A 306 -10.92 -28.69 -6.76
C VAL A 306 -12.11 -27.93 -6.13
N ASP A 307 -13.20 -27.77 -6.88
CA ASP A 307 -14.40 -27.04 -6.46
C ASP A 307 -15.13 -27.69 -5.27
N LEU A 308 -14.69 -28.88 -4.88
CA LEU A 308 -15.31 -29.73 -3.88
C LEU A 308 -14.42 -29.95 -2.66
N VAL A 309 -13.19 -30.38 -2.90
CA VAL A 309 -12.24 -30.75 -1.83
C VAL A 309 -11.70 -29.50 -1.15
N PHE A 310 -11.41 -28.43 -1.90
CA PHE A 310 -10.80 -27.23 -1.33
C PHE A 310 -11.75 -26.46 -0.40
N PRO A 311 -13.02 -26.13 -0.77
CA PRO A 311 -13.95 -25.49 0.15
C PRO A 311 -14.24 -26.33 1.40
N LEU A 312 -14.33 -27.66 1.24
CA LEU A 312 -14.51 -28.58 2.36
C LEU A 312 -13.30 -28.57 3.30
N GLY A 313 -12.09 -28.61 2.74
CA GLY A 313 -10.85 -28.51 3.51
C GLY A 313 -10.75 -27.18 4.25
N LEU A 314 -11.08 -26.07 3.60
CA LEU A 314 -11.05 -24.73 4.18
C LEU A 314 -12.02 -24.55 5.37
N THR A 315 -13.15 -25.25 5.33
CA THR A 315 -14.17 -25.22 6.39
C THR A 315 -13.81 -26.11 7.57
N VAL A 316 -13.42 -27.36 7.30
CA VAL A 316 -13.23 -28.41 8.30
C VAL A 316 -11.78 -28.52 8.80
N LEU A 317 -10.80 -28.33 7.91
CA LEU A 317 -9.38 -28.55 8.18
C LEU A 317 -8.67 -27.23 8.49
N ARG A 318 -8.69 -26.83 9.76
CA ARG A 318 -8.05 -25.60 10.23
C ARG A 318 -6.58 -25.81 10.63
N PHE A 319 -5.75 -26.20 9.66
CA PHE A 319 -4.34 -26.55 9.87
C PHE A 319 -3.53 -25.50 10.65
N GLY A 320 -3.73 -24.21 10.37
CA GLY A 320 -3.08 -23.13 11.10
C GLY A 320 -3.40 -23.14 12.60
N ASN A 321 -4.66 -23.38 12.97
CA ASN A 321 -5.09 -23.44 14.37
C ASN A 321 -4.50 -24.67 15.07
N ILE A 322 -4.43 -25.82 14.39
CA ILE A 322 -3.83 -27.04 14.92
C ILE A 322 -2.36 -26.82 15.25
N MET A 323 -1.61 -26.22 14.31
CA MET A 323 -0.20 -25.92 14.53
C MET A 323 0.00 -24.89 15.65
N TYR A 324 -0.87 -23.87 15.69
CA TYR A 324 -0.87 -22.85 16.74
C TYR A 324 -1.11 -23.48 18.11
N PHE A 325 -2.17 -24.28 18.29
CA PHE A 325 -2.48 -24.92 19.57
C PHE A 325 -1.37 -25.87 20.03
N ALA A 326 -0.71 -26.58 19.10
CA ALA A 326 0.41 -27.44 19.44
C ALA A 326 1.61 -26.63 19.99
N ILE A 327 1.99 -25.54 19.31
CA ILE A 327 3.10 -24.66 19.73
C ILE A 327 2.73 -23.91 21.01
N ALA A 328 1.51 -23.39 21.11
CA ALA A 328 0.98 -22.68 22.26
C ALA A 328 0.93 -23.56 23.52
N SER A 329 0.51 -24.82 23.38
CA SER A 329 0.50 -25.76 24.51
C SER A 329 1.91 -26.08 24.99
N CYS A 330 2.88 -26.21 24.08
CA CYS A 330 4.30 -26.37 24.45
C CYS A 330 4.84 -25.11 25.15
N PHE A 331 4.50 -23.93 24.64
CA PHE A 331 4.90 -22.64 25.22
C PHE A 331 4.39 -22.49 26.66
N VAL A 332 3.11 -22.76 26.89
CA VAL A 332 2.52 -22.71 28.24
C VAL A 332 3.21 -23.70 29.16
N ALA A 333 3.36 -24.96 28.73
CA ALA A 333 4.01 -25.97 29.55
C ALA A 333 5.44 -25.56 29.94
N GLN A 334 6.15 -24.81 29.08
CA GLN A 334 7.47 -24.26 29.37
C GLN A 334 7.41 -23.12 30.40
N ILE A 335 6.45 -22.18 30.29
CA ILE A 335 6.29 -21.09 31.28
C ILE A 335 6.09 -21.66 32.69
N TYR A 336 5.22 -22.65 32.82
CA TYR A 336 4.89 -23.27 34.11
C TYR A 336 5.87 -24.36 34.53
N ASN A 337 6.98 -24.54 33.80
CA ASN A 337 7.99 -25.58 34.05
C ASN A 337 7.40 -27.00 34.16
N THR A 338 6.33 -27.28 33.40
CA THR A 338 5.67 -28.59 33.37
C THR A 338 6.46 -29.57 32.52
N VAL A 339 6.87 -30.69 33.11
CA VAL A 339 7.61 -31.74 32.39
C VAL A 339 6.71 -32.45 31.38
N LEU A 340 6.98 -32.25 30.09
CA LEU A 340 6.25 -32.89 29.00
C LEU A 340 6.73 -34.33 28.75
N ALA A 341 6.15 -35.27 29.49
CA ALA A 341 6.33 -36.70 29.22
C ALA A 341 5.61 -37.15 27.94
N VAL A 342 5.92 -38.35 27.43
CA VAL A 342 5.32 -38.92 26.21
C VAL A 342 3.77 -38.88 26.22
N PRO A 343 3.06 -39.23 27.32
CA PRO A 343 1.60 -39.12 27.36
C PRO A 343 1.09 -37.68 27.16
N SER A 344 1.77 -36.70 27.75
CA SER A 344 1.44 -35.27 27.59
C SER A 344 1.66 -34.80 26.14
N LEU A 345 2.70 -35.31 25.47
CA LEU A 345 2.94 -35.02 24.05
C LEU A 345 1.85 -35.62 23.15
N VAL A 346 1.42 -36.86 23.42
CA VAL A 346 0.30 -37.49 22.72
C VAL A 346 -0.98 -36.69 22.94
N LEU A 347 -1.23 -36.24 24.18
CA LEU A 347 -2.36 -35.39 24.52
C LEU A 347 -2.31 -34.06 23.76
N ILE A 348 -1.15 -33.40 23.67
CA ILE A 348 -1.00 -32.17 22.88
C ILE A 348 -1.31 -32.44 21.41
N VAL A 349 -0.81 -33.53 20.83
CA VAL A 349 -1.06 -33.85 19.42
C VAL A 349 -2.54 -34.10 19.18
N VAL A 350 -3.14 -35.03 19.92
CA VAL A 350 -4.56 -35.40 19.75
C VAL A 350 -5.49 -34.23 20.12
N GLY A 351 -5.18 -33.53 21.22
CA GLY A 351 -5.91 -32.36 21.68
C GLY A 351 -5.87 -31.22 20.67
N SER A 352 -4.73 -30.97 20.02
CA SER A 352 -4.62 -29.95 18.96
C SER A 352 -5.44 -30.30 17.73
N LEU A 353 -5.52 -31.59 17.36
CA LEU A 353 -6.38 -32.04 16.26
C LEU A 353 -7.85 -31.77 16.59
N LEU A 354 -8.30 -32.18 17.78
CA LEU A 354 -9.67 -31.98 18.23
C LEU A 354 -10.01 -30.49 18.35
N ALA A 355 -9.19 -29.71 19.06
CA ALA A 355 -9.36 -28.28 19.23
C ALA A 355 -9.38 -27.55 17.87
N GLY A 356 -8.44 -27.87 16.98
CA GLY A 356 -8.39 -27.29 15.65
C GLY A 356 -9.62 -27.61 14.80
N THR A 357 -10.12 -28.86 14.83
CA THR A 357 -11.38 -29.18 14.13
C THR A 357 -12.60 -28.51 14.79
N ALA A 358 -12.60 -28.32 16.10
CA ALA A 358 -13.64 -27.61 16.83
C ALA A 358 -13.70 -26.11 16.48
N THR A 359 -12.58 -25.53 16.04
CA THR A 359 -12.54 -24.17 15.49
C THR A 359 -13.08 -24.04 14.06
N ALA A 360 -13.62 -25.11 13.47
CA ALA A 360 -14.22 -25.04 12.14
C ALA A 360 -15.31 -23.96 12.12
N GLY A 361 -15.04 -22.87 11.41
CA GLY A 361 -15.92 -21.71 11.34
C GLY A 361 -15.83 -20.73 12.50
N ALA A 362 -14.86 -20.87 13.40
CA ALA A 362 -14.38 -19.77 14.22
C ALA A 362 -13.19 -19.09 13.50
N SER A 363 -12.93 -17.82 13.77
CA SER A 363 -11.76 -17.08 13.26
C SER A 363 -11.34 -16.03 14.27
N GLY A 364 -10.04 -15.72 14.32
CA GLY A 364 -9.47 -14.78 15.29
C GLY A 364 -9.58 -15.28 16.73
N LEU A 365 -9.81 -14.33 17.64
CA LEU A 365 -9.91 -14.50 19.10
C LEU A 365 -10.88 -15.60 19.56
N LEU A 366 -11.97 -15.84 18.81
CA LEU A 366 -12.97 -16.87 19.14
C LEU A 366 -12.40 -18.30 19.11
N THR A 367 -11.22 -18.49 18.53
CA THR A 367 -10.56 -19.80 18.48
C THR A 367 -9.79 -20.11 19.76
N LEU A 368 -9.33 -19.08 20.50
CA LEU A 368 -8.43 -19.25 21.64
C LEU A 368 -9.00 -20.10 22.77
N PRO A 369 -10.29 -20.00 23.15
CA PRO A 369 -10.85 -20.84 24.22
C PRO A 369 -10.72 -22.34 23.95
N MET A 370 -10.59 -22.78 22.69
CA MET A 370 -10.42 -24.20 22.35
C MET A 370 -9.07 -24.77 22.83
N ILE A 371 -8.11 -23.93 23.21
CA ILE A 371 -6.85 -24.39 23.82
C ILE A 371 -7.10 -25.02 25.20
N SER A 372 -8.19 -24.68 25.89
CA SER A 372 -8.61 -25.28 27.17
C SER A 372 -8.72 -26.81 27.08
N LEU A 373 -9.15 -27.34 25.91
CA LEU A 373 -9.24 -28.77 25.63
C LEU A 373 -7.91 -29.50 25.80
N ILE A 374 -6.80 -28.77 25.73
CA ILE A 374 -5.44 -29.29 25.82
C ILE A 374 -4.82 -28.93 27.18
N LEU A 375 -5.06 -27.71 27.66
CA LEU A 375 -4.46 -27.19 28.88
C LEU A 375 -5.13 -27.73 30.16
N ASP A 376 -6.46 -27.88 30.17
CA ASP A 376 -7.18 -28.41 31.34
C ASP A 376 -6.73 -29.82 31.71
N PRO A 377 -6.61 -30.79 30.76
CA PRO A 377 -6.13 -32.12 31.11
C PRO A 377 -4.63 -32.15 31.46
N LEU A 378 -3.86 -31.12 31.08
CA LEU A 378 -2.48 -30.92 31.51
C LEU A 378 -2.37 -30.24 32.89
N GLY A 379 -3.48 -29.76 33.46
CA GLY A 379 -3.51 -29.05 34.74
C GLY A 379 -2.91 -27.64 34.70
N LEU A 380 -2.95 -26.98 33.53
CA LEU A 380 -2.39 -25.64 33.31
C LEU A 380 -3.50 -24.57 33.41
N PRO A 381 -3.22 -23.38 33.99
CA PRO A 381 -4.24 -22.37 34.27
C PRO A 381 -4.70 -21.62 33.01
N VAL A 382 -5.88 -21.98 32.49
CA VAL A 382 -6.38 -21.52 31.18
C VAL A 382 -6.67 -20.02 31.15
N GLU A 383 -7.29 -19.46 32.20
CA GLU A 383 -7.77 -18.07 32.22
C GLU A 383 -6.62 -17.07 32.01
N SER A 384 -5.53 -17.23 32.76
CA SER A 384 -4.29 -16.44 32.69
C SER A 384 -3.70 -16.41 31.28
N ILE A 385 -3.74 -17.56 30.61
CA ILE A 385 -3.10 -17.79 29.32
C ILE A 385 -3.94 -17.22 28.17
N LEU A 386 -5.27 -17.27 28.29
CA LEU A 386 -6.18 -16.72 27.29
C LEU A 386 -5.99 -15.21 27.14
N ILE A 387 -5.79 -14.48 28.24
CA ILE A 387 -5.51 -13.04 28.24
C ILE A 387 -4.21 -12.75 27.45
N VAL A 388 -3.17 -13.54 27.69
CA VAL A 388 -1.85 -13.38 27.06
C VAL A 388 -1.91 -13.69 25.57
N PHE A 389 -2.59 -14.77 25.17
CA PHE A 389 -2.74 -15.10 23.75
C PHE A 389 -3.69 -14.15 23.01
N MET A 390 -4.68 -13.59 23.70
CA MET A 390 -5.55 -12.54 23.15
C MET A 390 -4.74 -11.30 22.78
N ALA A 391 -3.74 -10.94 23.59
CA ALA A 391 -2.84 -9.82 23.34
C ALA A 391 -2.06 -9.91 22.02
N ILE A 392 -1.70 -11.12 21.61
CA ILE A 392 -0.87 -11.36 20.42
C ILE A 392 -1.63 -11.97 19.24
N ASP A 393 -2.92 -12.27 19.39
CA ASP A 393 -3.72 -12.94 18.36
C ASP A 393 -3.65 -12.19 17.03
N SER A 394 -3.64 -10.86 17.09
CA SER A 394 -3.54 -10.01 15.91
C SER A 394 -2.22 -10.12 15.13
N LEU A 395 -1.14 -10.56 15.76
CA LEU A 395 0.14 -10.83 15.12
C LEU A 395 0.18 -12.26 14.60
N ILE A 396 -0.44 -13.20 15.31
CA ILE A 396 -0.44 -14.63 14.95
C ILE A 396 -1.45 -14.94 13.84
N ASP A 397 -2.62 -14.31 13.86
CA ASP A 397 -3.78 -14.63 13.01
C ASP A 397 -3.52 -14.50 11.49
N PRO A 398 -2.75 -13.50 10.99
CA PRO A 398 -2.35 -13.47 9.57
C PRO A 398 -1.65 -14.75 9.12
N MET A 399 -0.65 -15.20 9.89
CA MET A 399 0.12 -16.39 9.57
C MET A 399 -0.70 -17.66 9.77
N ARG A 400 -1.52 -17.71 10.83
CA ARG A 400 -2.48 -18.79 11.09
C ARG A 400 -3.46 -18.97 9.94
N THR A 401 -4.03 -17.87 9.44
CA THR A 401 -4.94 -17.85 8.29
C THR A 401 -4.25 -18.30 7.01
N LEU A 402 -3.04 -17.78 6.76
CA LEU A 402 -2.23 -18.20 5.61
C LEU A 402 -2.01 -19.72 5.61
N LEU A 403 -1.67 -20.30 6.76
CA LEU A 403 -1.45 -21.74 6.90
C LEU A 403 -2.73 -22.55 6.66
N ILE A 404 -3.88 -22.07 7.13
CA ILE A 404 -5.18 -22.69 6.84
C ILE A 404 -5.37 -22.78 5.31
N VAL A 405 -5.17 -21.69 4.58
CA VAL A 405 -5.38 -21.66 3.12
C VAL A 405 -4.35 -22.51 2.40
N PHE A 406 -3.08 -22.30 2.72
CA PHE A 406 -1.97 -22.82 1.93
C PHE A 406 -1.77 -24.33 2.08
N ILE A 407 -1.89 -24.84 3.32
CA ILE A 407 -1.85 -26.29 3.56
C ILE A 407 -3.08 -26.96 2.91
N ASN A 408 -4.24 -26.29 2.85
CA ASN A 408 -5.41 -26.78 2.11
C ASN A 408 -5.19 -26.84 0.58
N ILE A 409 -4.45 -25.90 -0.01
CA ILE A 409 -4.07 -25.96 -1.44
C ILE A 409 -3.20 -27.21 -1.67
N ALA A 410 -2.18 -27.43 -0.84
CA ALA A 410 -1.32 -28.62 -0.95
C ALA A 410 -2.09 -29.92 -0.71
N THR A 411 -2.99 -29.94 0.28
CA THR A 411 -3.85 -31.09 0.57
C THR A 411 -4.77 -31.41 -0.62
N THR A 412 -5.35 -30.38 -1.24
CA THR A 412 -6.19 -30.56 -2.43
C THR A 412 -5.38 -31.09 -3.62
N ALA A 413 -4.15 -30.62 -3.79
CA ALA A 413 -3.22 -31.14 -4.80
C ALA A 413 -2.84 -32.62 -4.58
N LEU A 414 -2.77 -33.09 -3.33
CA LEU A 414 -2.53 -34.51 -3.01
C LEU A 414 -3.74 -35.41 -3.34
N VAL A 415 -4.94 -34.87 -3.19
CA VAL A 415 -6.19 -35.58 -3.46
C VAL A 415 -6.52 -35.63 -4.95
N SER A 416 -6.45 -34.48 -5.63
CA SER A 416 -6.87 -34.31 -7.03
C SER A 416 -5.86 -34.89 -8.01
N ALA A 417 -6.34 -35.70 -8.97
CA ALA A 417 -5.52 -36.19 -10.08
C ALA A 417 -5.48 -35.16 -11.21
N LYS A 418 -4.38 -35.13 -11.97
CA LYS A 418 -4.25 -34.28 -13.17
C LYS A 418 -5.26 -34.71 -14.24
N GLY A 419 -5.96 -33.75 -14.86
CA GLY A 419 -6.77 -34.02 -16.05
C GLY A 419 -5.86 -34.33 -17.24
N LYS A 420 -6.14 -35.37 -18.02
CA LYS A 420 -5.41 -35.67 -19.26
C LYS A 420 -5.94 -34.89 -20.47
N ASP A 421 -7.15 -34.31 -20.38
CA ASP A 421 -7.85 -33.78 -21.56
C ASP A 421 -8.22 -32.28 -21.49
N ASP A 422 -8.02 -31.59 -20.35
CA ASP A 422 -8.47 -30.19 -20.18
C ASP A 422 -7.32 -29.17 -20.26
N ALA A 423 -6.11 -29.60 -20.64
CA ALA A 423 -4.93 -28.74 -20.64
C ALA A 423 -4.89 -27.74 -21.81
N GLU A 424 -5.76 -27.91 -22.82
CA GLU A 424 -5.84 -27.03 -24.00
C GLU A 424 -7.05 -26.06 -23.98
N GLU A 425 -8.12 -26.33 -23.21
CA GLU A 425 -9.32 -25.46 -23.18
C GLU A 425 -9.31 -24.35 -22.09
N VAL A 426 -8.55 -24.49 -21.00
CA VAL A 426 -8.54 -23.48 -19.91
C VAL A 426 -7.65 -22.27 -20.24
N GLN A 427 -6.94 -22.31 -21.38
CA GLN A 427 -6.05 -21.23 -21.80
C GLN A 427 -6.80 -20.01 -22.38
N GLU A 428 -8.07 -20.15 -22.78
CA GLU A 428 -8.87 -19.05 -23.35
C GLU A 428 -9.76 -18.30 -22.34
N GLU A 429 -10.22 -18.91 -21.24
CA GLU A 429 -11.11 -18.21 -20.29
C GLU A 429 -10.39 -17.44 -19.15
N SER A 430 -9.06 -17.59 -19.01
CA SER A 430 -8.30 -16.93 -17.92
C SER A 430 -7.25 -15.92 -18.38
N VAL A 431 -7.20 -15.59 -19.67
CA VAL A 431 -6.20 -14.68 -20.27
C VAL A 431 -6.80 -13.39 -20.87
N GLU A 432 -8.12 -13.18 -20.79
CA GLU A 432 -8.72 -11.85 -21.09
C GLU A 432 -8.40 -10.76 -20.04
N LEU A 433 -7.59 -11.08 -19.04
CA LEU A 433 -6.90 -10.11 -18.18
C LEU A 433 -5.39 -10.38 -18.22
N THR A 434 -4.72 -9.68 -19.14
CA THR A 434 -3.28 -9.42 -19.27
C THR A 434 -2.44 -10.32 -20.22
N THR A 435 -2.26 -9.75 -21.43
CA THR A 435 -1.06 -9.70 -22.29
C THR A 435 -0.48 -10.98 -22.90
N GLY A 436 -0.47 -11.04 -24.24
CA GLY A 436 0.49 -11.83 -25.03
C GLY A 436 0.44 -11.53 -26.54
N GLY A 437 1.56 -11.07 -27.11
CA GLY A 437 2.12 -11.57 -28.39
C GLY A 437 3.41 -12.35 -28.04
N ASP A 438 3.96 -13.29 -28.81
CA ASP A 438 3.89 -13.45 -30.26
C ASP A 438 4.18 -14.90 -30.74
N GLU A 439 3.67 -15.18 -31.95
CA GLU A 439 4.00 -16.12 -33.05
C GLU A 439 4.64 -17.52 -32.85
N SER A 440 3.92 -18.57 -33.27
CA SER A 440 4.30 -19.41 -34.43
C SER A 440 3.11 -20.25 -34.95
N GLU A 441 3.09 -20.47 -36.26
CA GLU A 441 2.01 -20.96 -37.12
C GLU A 441 1.36 -22.31 -36.75
N SER A 442 0.03 -22.40 -36.86
CA SER A 442 -0.63 -23.47 -37.64
C SER A 442 -2.09 -23.15 -37.98
N VAL A 443 -2.42 -23.36 -39.24
CA VAL A 443 -3.71 -23.12 -39.91
C VAL A 443 -4.82 -23.99 -39.32
N ARG A 444 -5.92 -23.39 -38.81
CA ARG A 444 -7.23 -24.06 -38.69
C ARG A 444 -8.41 -23.13 -38.99
N ALA A 445 -9.38 -23.72 -39.69
CA ALA A 445 -10.45 -23.07 -40.44
C ALA A 445 -11.55 -22.43 -39.57
N PHE A 446 -12.07 -21.31 -40.09
CA PHE A 446 -13.24 -20.57 -39.60
C PHE A 446 -14.49 -21.48 -39.57
N VAL A 447 -15.06 -21.71 -38.39
CA VAL A 447 -16.45 -22.19 -38.21
C VAL A 447 -17.25 -21.03 -37.62
N PRO A 448 -18.35 -20.58 -38.25
CA PRO A 448 -19.14 -19.48 -37.71
C PRO A 448 -19.94 -19.94 -36.47
N ALA A 449 -19.89 -19.15 -35.40
CA ALA A 449 -20.69 -19.34 -34.20
C ALA A 449 -22.19 -19.09 -34.48
N PRO A 450 -23.12 -19.79 -33.81
CA PRO A 450 -24.55 -19.66 -34.02
C PRO A 450 -25.11 -18.35 -33.43
N GLU A 451 -26.04 -17.72 -34.15
CA GLU A 451 -26.73 -16.49 -33.74
C GLU A 451 -27.48 -16.65 -32.40
N PRO A 452 -27.45 -15.65 -31.50
CA PRO A 452 -28.30 -15.64 -30.32
C PRO A 452 -29.73 -15.22 -30.70
N VAL A 453 -30.66 -16.17 -30.59
CA VAL A 453 -32.11 -15.94 -30.61
C VAL A 453 -32.50 -15.15 -29.36
N TYR A 454 -32.62 -13.83 -29.46
CA TYR A 454 -33.31 -13.01 -28.47
C TYR A 454 -34.81 -13.00 -28.77
N SER A 455 -35.58 -13.78 -28.01
CA SER A 455 -37.03 -13.64 -27.93
C SER A 455 -37.37 -12.40 -27.09
N LEU A 456 -37.86 -11.34 -27.72
CA LEU A 456 -38.49 -10.20 -27.04
C LEU A 456 -39.88 -10.61 -26.52
N PRO A 457 -40.24 -10.29 -25.26
CA PRO A 457 -41.61 -10.48 -24.78
C PRO A 457 -42.52 -9.37 -25.30
N GLU A 458 -43.64 -9.74 -25.93
CA GLU A 458 -44.76 -8.84 -26.22
C GLU A 458 -45.28 -8.20 -24.93
N ARG A 459 -45.24 -6.87 -24.83
CA ARG A 459 -46.18 -6.11 -23.99
C ARG A 459 -46.34 -4.66 -24.47
N GLN A 460 -47.58 -4.40 -24.89
CA GLN A 460 -48.35 -3.15 -24.81
C GLN A 460 -47.87 -1.93 -25.62
N ALA A 461 -48.50 -1.80 -26.79
CA ALA A 461 -48.75 -0.53 -27.45
C ALA A 461 -49.72 0.34 -26.63
N ALA A 462 -49.27 1.51 -26.18
CA ALA A 462 -50.09 2.70 -25.97
C ALA A 462 -49.20 3.93 -25.70
N GLY A 463 -49.25 4.91 -26.61
CA GLY A 463 -48.91 6.30 -26.32
C GLY A 463 -47.50 6.74 -26.66
N LEU A 464 -47.32 7.32 -27.85
CA LEU A 464 -46.98 8.74 -28.04
C LEU A 464 -46.59 8.98 -29.50
N GLU A 465 -47.51 9.61 -30.23
CA GLU A 465 -47.24 10.32 -31.48
C GLU A 465 -46.32 11.52 -31.20
N GLY A 466 -45.34 11.76 -32.08
CA GLY A 466 -44.60 13.01 -32.15
C GLY A 466 -43.13 12.83 -32.50
N PHE A 467 -42.70 13.49 -33.60
CA PHE A 467 -41.34 13.61 -34.15
C PHE A 467 -40.93 12.62 -35.25
N THR A 468 -41.54 12.78 -36.42
CA THR A 468 -40.87 12.58 -37.71
C THR A 468 -40.30 13.91 -38.19
N ASP A 469 -39.02 14.19 -37.90
CA ASP A 469 -38.11 14.93 -38.79
C ASP A 469 -36.74 15.06 -38.11
N THR A 470 -35.69 14.46 -38.66
CA THR A 470 -34.31 14.99 -38.61
C THR A 470 -33.41 14.15 -39.49
N LYS A 471 -32.97 14.75 -40.60
CA LYS A 471 -31.78 14.32 -41.34
C LYS A 471 -30.57 14.24 -40.40
N PRO A 472 -29.62 13.31 -40.58
CA PRO A 472 -28.41 13.29 -39.76
C PRO A 472 -27.55 14.51 -40.11
N HIS A 473 -27.44 15.44 -39.16
CA HIS A 473 -26.46 16.52 -39.20
C HIS A 473 -25.05 15.93 -39.02
N ILE A 474 -24.27 15.92 -40.10
CA ILE A 474 -22.83 15.68 -40.05
C ILE A 474 -22.19 16.86 -39.29
N ILE A 475 -21.82 16.62 -38.04
CA ILE A 475 -21.11 17.61 -37.21
C ILE A 475 -19.67 17.70 -37.71
N ASN A 476 -19.29 18.89 -38.17
CA ASN A 476 -17.97 19.21 -38.71
C ASN A 476 -16.92 19.22 -37.59
N HIS A 477 -16.16 18.12 -37.43
CA HIS A 477 -15.19 17.89 -36.35
C HIS A 477 -14.09 18.97 -36.20
N LYS A 478 -13.88 19.84 -37.20
CA LYS A 478 -12.88 20.92 -37.16
C LYS A 478 -13.14 21.96 -36.05
N GLN A 479 -14.39 22.20 -35.65
CA GLN A 479 -14.69 23.23 -34.64
C GLN A 479 -14.49 22.79 -33.19
N ILE A 480 -14.48 21.48 -32.91
CA ILE A 480 -14.40 20.96 -31.53
C ILE A 480 -12.94 20.93 -31.02
N VAL A 481 -11.97 20.70 -31.91
CA VAL A 481 -10.55 20.59 -31.51
C VAL A 481 -9.89 21.96 -31.34
N GLN A 482 -10.29 22.97 -32.11
CA GLN A 482 -9.64 24.28 -32.10
C GLN A 482 -10.05 25.20 -30.94
N LYS A 483 -11.14 24.89 -30.22
CA LYS A 483 -11.71 25.78 -29.19
C LYS A 483 -11.24 25.50 -27.75
N ARG A 484 -10.28 24.57 -27.54
CA ARG A 484 -9.96 24.01 -26.21
C ARG A 484 -8.55 24.32 -25.66
N SER A 485 -7.92 25.45 -26.01
CA SER A 485 -6.56 25.74 -25.49
C SER A 485 -6.26 27.17 -25.04
N GLU A 486 -7.08 27.73 -24.14
CA GLU A 486 -6.69 28.88 -23.32
C GLU A 486 -6.36 28.49 -21.85
N GLY A 487 -6.02 27.22 -21.61
CA GLY A 487 -5.52 26.76 -20.31
C GLY A 487 -4.00 26.74 -20.25
N PHE A 488 -3.43 27.08 -19.09
CA PHE A 488 -1.99 26.98 -18.81
C PHE A 488 -1.52 25.52 -18.99
N LYS A 489 -0.68 25.27 -20.01
CA LYS A 489 -0.15 23.94 -20.32
C LYS A 489 1.23 23.78 -19.68
N VAL A 490 1.38 22.79 -18.80
CA VAL A 490 2.63 22.45 -18.14
C VAL A 490 3.09 21.07 -18.60
N LYS A 491 4.41 20.88 -18.77
CA LYS A 491 4.96 19.55 -19.03
C LYS A 491 4.70 18.64 -17.82
N ILE A 492 4.28 17.41 -18.07
CA ILE A 492 3.99 16.40 -17.01
C ILE A 492 5.16 16.30 -16.02
N ARG A 493 6.39 16.32 -16.53
CA ARG A 493 7.61 16.27 -15.71
C ARG A 493 7.64 17.37 -14.65
N ASP A 494 7.48 18.61 -15.11
CA ASP A 494 7.62 19.80 -14.27
C ASP A 494 6.43 19.90 -13.29
N ALA A 495 5.23 19.51 -13.73
CA ALA A 495 4.03 19.45 -12.87
C ALA A 495 4.20 18.46 -11.70
N LEU A 496 4.69 17.24 -11.97
CA LEU A 496 4.92 16.23 -10.94
C LEU A 496 5.96 16.67 -9.91
N ILE A 497 7.06 17.28 -10.37
CA ILE A 497 8.13 17.77 -9.48
C ILE A 497 7.59 18.91 -8.59
N ILE A 498 6.88 19.88 -9.17
CA ILE A 498 6.36 21.03 -8.42
C ILE A 498 5.35 20.59 -7.36
N ILE A 499 4.38 19.74 -7.73
CA ILE A 499 3.33 19.28 -6.81
C ILE A 499 3.93 18.49 -5.64
N ASN A 500 4.82 17.53 -5.92
CA ASN A 500 5.46 16.74 -4.87
C ASN A 500 6.34 17.60 -3.96
N THR A 501 7.13 18.51 -4.53
CA THR A 501 8.01 19.39 -3.75
C THR A 501 7.18 20.30 -2.82
N LEU A 502 6.09 20.88 -3.33
CA LEU A 502 5.19 21.72 -2.52
C LEU A 502 4.56 20.93 -1.37
N LEU A 503 4.08 19.72 -1.64
CA LEU A 503 3.46 18.85 -0.62
C LEU A 503 4.46 18.44 0.46
N LEU A 504 5.70 18.10 0.07
CA LEU A 504 6.79 17.75 1.00
C LEU A 504 7.17 18.92 1.91
N VAL A 505 7.35 20.12 1.34
CA VAL A 505 7.68 21.31 2.12
C VAL A 505 6.56 21.65 3.11
N LEU A 506 5.29 21.55 2.67
CA LEU A 506 4.14 21.87 3.51
C LEU A 506 3.98 20.85 4.65
N THR A 507 4.07 19.55 4.36
CA THR A 507 3.97 18.49 5.38
C THR A 507 5.12 18.54 6.39
N ALA A 508 6.37 18.67 5.92
CA ALA A 508 7.53 18.80 6.80
C ALA A 508 7.43 20.06 7.68
N GLY A 509 6.98 21.19 7.11
CA GLY A 509 6.77 22.43 7.85
C GLY A 509 5.71 22.29 8.96
N VAL A 510 4.59 21.62 8.67
CA VAL A 510 3.53 21.38 9.66
C VAL A 510 4.02 20.45 10.77
N ILE A 511 4.67 19.33 10.44
CA ILE A 511 5.21 18.38 11.42
C ILE A 511 6.24 19.08 12.32
N MET A 512 7.16 19.85 11.73
CA MET A 512 8.17 20.60 12.47
C MET A 512 7.53 21.62 13.40
N ARG A 513 6.46 22.30 12.97
CA ARG A 513 5.74 23.27 13.80
C ARG A 513 5.03 22.63 14.98
N ILE A 514 4.35 21.49 14.75
CA ILE A 514 3.64 20.75 15.79
C ILE A 514 4.63 20.18 16.80
N ASN A 515 5.70 19.51 16.33
CA ASN A 515 6.71 18.91 17.19
C ASN A 515 7.45 19.97 18.03
N SER A 516 7.85 21.08 17.42
CA SER A 516 8.50 22.17 18.14
C SER A 516 7.59 22.79 19.21
N ARG A 517 6.28 22.93 18.97
CA ARG A 517 5.33 23.40 19.99
C ARG A 517 5.13 22.37 21.10
N GLY A 518 4.77 21.14 20.73
CA GLY A 518 4.47 20.09 21.70
C GLY A 518 5.67 19.78 22.61
N THR A 519 6.88 19.79 22.07
CA THR A 519 8.10 19.59 22.87
C THR A 519 8.35 20.76 23.83
N GLN A 520 8.15 22.00 23.37
CA GLN A 520 8.28 23.18 24.26
C GLN A 520 7.26 23.12 25.40
N ASP A 521 5.99 22.84 25.08
CA ASP A 521 4.91 22.77 26.06
C ASP A 521 5.14 21.64 27.07
N SER A 522 5.61 20.47 26.61
CA SER A 522 5.88 19.31 27.47
C SER A 522 7.07 19.52 28.39
N VAL A 523 8.15 20.13 27.90
CA VAL A 523 9.33 20.40 28.73
C VAL A 523 9.01 21.50 29.74
N TYR A 524 8.22 22.50 29.35
CA TYR A 524 7.74 23.53 30.26
C TYR A 524 6.87 22.95 31.38
N SER A 525 5.93 22.05 31.07
CA SER A 525 5.05 21.44 32.07
C SER A 525 5.80 20.53 33.05
N VAL A 526 6.70 19.67 32.55
CA VAL A 526 7.54 18.80 33.40
C VAL A 526 8.45 19.63 34.31
N SER A 527 9.06 20.69 33.78
CA SER A 527 9.91 21.58 34.58
C SER A 527 9.10 22.32 35.64
N THR A 528 7.88 22.72 35.32
CA THR A 528 6.97 23.38 36.27
C THR A 528 6.58 22.47 37.42
N ASN A 529 6.27 21.21 37.11
CA ASN A 529 5.95 20.21 38.12
C ASN A 529 7.15 19.90 39.02
N LEU A 530 8.34 19.72 38.41
CA LEU A 530 9.57 19.47 39.16
C LEU A 530 9.92 20.63 40.12
N VAL A 531 9.88 21.87 39.65
CA VAL A 531 10.10 23.06 40.49
C VAL A 531 9.11 23.11 41.65
N THR A 532 7.83 22.84 41.38
CA THR A 532 6.79 22.87 42.41
C THR A 532 6.96 21.74 43.44
N GLU A 533 7.35 20.53 43.02
CA GLU A 533 7.64 19.43 43.94
C GLU A 533 8.87 19.71 44.81
N ILE A 534 9.91 20.31 44.25
CA ILE A 534 11.11 20.71 45.00
C ILE A 534 10.75 21.76 46.05
N LEU A 535 10.04 22.82 45.67
CA LEU A 535 9.62 23.86 46.60
C LEU A 535 8.76 23.28 47.73
N LYS A 536 7.81 22.40 47.40
CA LYS A 536 6.98 21.68 48.38
C LYS A 536 7.79 20.78 49.32
N SER A 537 8.88 20.17 48.84
CA SER A 537 9.80 19.38 49.69
C SER A 537 10.57 20.27 50.66
N VAL A 538 10.96 21.48 50.22
CA VAL A 538 11.56 22.49 51.11
C VAL A 538 10.54 22.99 52.14
N ASP A 539 9.29 23.25 51.73
CA ASP A 539 8.19 23.61 52.65
C ASP A 539 8.02 22.56 53.74
N THR A 540 7.91 21.28 53.34
CA THR A 540 7.75 20.16 54.28
C THR A 540 8.93 20.09 55.27
N LYS A 541 10.15 20.40 54.81
CA LYS A 541 11.33 20.43 55.67
C LYS A 541 11.34 21.63 56.62
N LEU A 542 10.85 22.80 56.20
CA LEU A 542 10.68 23.98 57.05
C LEU A 542 9.64 23.73 58.15
N GLU A 543 8.50 23.12 57.82
CA GLU A 543 7.51 22.71 58.82
C GLU A 543 8.09 21.73 59.84
N ALA A 544 8.94 20.80 59.39
CA ALA A 544 9.60 19.86 60.27
C ALA A 544 10.58 20.52 61.26
N TYR A 545 11.14 21.70 60.93
CA TYR A 545 11.95 22.49 61.89
C TYR A 545 11.09 23.35 62.81
N TYR A 546 10.01 23.92 62.27
CA TYR A 546 9.15 24.88 62.96
C TYR A 546 8.22 24.23 64.00
N THR A 547 7.50 23.18 63.59
CA THR A 547 6.43 22.56 64.38
C THR A 547 6.93 21.98 65.71
N PRO A 548 8.05 21.23 65.76
CA PRO A 548 8.55 20.68 67.02
C PRO A 548 8.93 21.77 68.03
N ALA A 549 9.53 22.89 67.59
CA ALA A 549 9.93 23.95 68.53
C ALA A 549 8.73 24.62 69.20
N SER A 550 7.65 24.84 68.44
CA SER A 550 6.39 25.34 69.02
C SER A 550 5.79 24.31 69.99
N GLN A 551 5.85 23.01 69.71
CA GLN A 551 5.33 21.99 70.62
C GLN A 551 6.16 21.86 71.90
N GLU A 552 7.49 21.86 71.77
CA GLU A 552 8.41 21.77 72.91
C GLU A 552 8.35 23.00 73.80
N ILE A 553 8.20 24.21 73.24
CA ILE A 553 8.08 25.40 74.08
C ILE A 553 6.80 25.37 74.92
N HIS A 554 5.68 24.86 74.39
CA HIS A 554 4.47 24.67 75.18
C HIS A 554 4.62 23.55 76.23
N SER A 555 5.38 22.50 75.91
CA SER A 555 5.67 21.41 76.85
C SER A 555 6.55 21.88 78.01
N ILE A 556 7.57 22.70 77.71
CA ILE A 556 8.42 23.40 78.69
C ILE A 556 7.54 24.21 79.65
N LEU A 557 6.61 25.03 79.14
CA LEU A 557 5.69 25.83 79.97
C LEU A 557 4.83 24.95 80.88
N PHE A 558 4.25 23.88 80.33
CA PHE A 558 3.33 23.01 81.05
C PHE A 558 4.04 22.19 82.15
N HIS A 559 5.27 21.72 81.90
CA HIS A 559 5.94 20.79 82.80
C HIS A 559 6.60 21.45 84.01
N TYR A 560 7.10 22.68 83.87
CA TYR A 560 7.94 23.32 84.90
C TYR A 560 7.33 24.57 85.55
N TRP A 561 6.32 25.19 84.95
CA TRP A 561 5.78 26.48 85.41
C TRP A 561 4.29 26.48 85.71
N ASN A 562 3.69 25.30 85.84
CA ASN A 562 2.27 25.09 86.19
C ASN A 562 2.08 24.61 87.65
N GLU A 563 3.16 24.55 88.46
CA GLU A 563 3.10 24.23 89.90
C GLU A 563 3.55 25.42 90.77
N ASP A 564 2.85 25.62 91.90
CA ASP A 564 2.75 26.80 92.79
C ASP A 564 4.05 27.43 93.36
N ALA A 565 5.26 27.07 92.92
CA ALA A 565 6.50 27.73 93.37
C ALA A 565 7.72 27.45 92.48
N TYR A 566 7.82 28.10 91.31
CA TYR A 566 9.09 28.09 90.55
C TYR A 566 10.14 28.96 91.25
N HIS A 567 11.21 28.35 91.75
CA HIS A 567 12.39 29.06 92.26
C HIS A 567 13.59 28.82 91.33
N PHE A 568 14.04 29.87 90.63
CA PHE A 568 15.15 29.80 89.66
C PHE A 568 16.41 29.09 90.19
N GLN A 569 16.75 29.27 91.48
CA GLN A 569 17.90 28.61 92.12
C GLN A 569 17.67 27.16 92.56
N LYS A 570 16.41 26.71 92.70
CA LYS A 570 16.06 25.36 93.20
C LYS A 570 15.64 24.41 92.07
N ASP A 571 14.93 24.93 91.08
CA ASP A 571 14.32 24.15 89.99
C ASP A 571 15.05 24.33 88.64
N GLY A 572 16.00 25.26 88.57
CA GLY A 572 16.73 25.59 87.34
C GLY A 572 17.64 24.47 86.80
N GLU A 573 18.20 23.61 87.65
CA GLU A 573 18.97 22.43 87.18
C GLU A 573 18.07 21.37 86.56
N ALA A 574 16.89 21.12 87.15
CA ALA A 574 15.94 20.14 86.63
C ALA A 574 15.34 20.58 85.27
N ALA A 575 15.02 21.88 85.13
CA ALA A 575 14.59 22.46 83.86
C ALA A 575 15.70 22.38 82.80
N LEU A 576 16.96 22.59 83.20
CA LEU A 576 18.10 22.50 82.30
C LEU A 576 18.40 21.07 81.86
N ASP A 577 18.25 20.06 82.72
CA ASP A 577 18.34 18.64 82.31
C ASP A 577 17.33 18.32 81.20
N TYR A 578 16.11 18.85 81.30
CA TYR A 578 15.10 18.71 80.26
C TYR A 578 15.43 19.48 78.99
N PHE A 579 16.00 20.69 79.09
CA PHE A 579 16.51 21.41 77.92
C PHE A 579 17.56 20.60 77.16
N MET A 580 18.42 19.87 77.89
CA MET A 580 19.43 19.00 77.29
C MET A 580 18.80 17.75 76.63
N GLU A 581 17.70 17.22 77.18
CA GLU A 581 16.93 16.13 76.54
C GLU A 581 16.21 16.59 75.26
N ILE A 582 15.59 17.77 75.29
CA ILE A 582 15.01 18.41 74.10
C ILE A 582 16.08 18.58 73.02
N LEU A 583 17.26 19.10 73.37
CA LEU A 583 18.37 19.20 72.43
C LEU A 583 18.82 17.82 71.94
N ASN A 584 18.91 16.79 72.78
CA ASN A 584 19.29 15.45 72.30
C ASN A 584 18.26 14.85 71.32
N THR A 585 16.98 15.15 71.51
CA THR A 585 15.88 14.64 70.68
C THR A 585 15.78 15.38 69.35
N HIS A 586 15.87 16.71 69.38
CA HIS A 586 15.72 17.59 68.22
C HIS A 586 17.08 18.16 67.82
N LYS A 587 17.68 17.58 66.78
CA LYS A 587 19.05 17.93 66.34
C LYS A 587 19.14 19.33 65.77
N GLU A 588 18.04 19.82 65.22
CA GLU A 588 17.84 21.14 64.62
C GLU A 588 17.88 22.31 65.61
N PHE A 589 17.65 22.04 66.90
CA PHE A 589 17.68 23.08 67.91
C PHE A 589 19.13 23.38 68.29
N ALA A 590 19.47 24.66 68.19
CA ALA A 590 20.78 25.15 68.54
C ALA A 590 20.88 25.38 70.05
N MET A 591 19.86 26.01 70.65
CA MET A 591 19.84 26.37 72.07
C MET A 591 18.42 26.30 72.63
N VAL A 592 18.29 25.94 73.90
CA VAL A 592 17.05 26.02 74.66
C VAL A 592 17.36 26.71 75.98
N TYR A 593 16.60 27.74 76.33
CA TYR A 593 16.93 28.56 77.49
C TYR A 593 15.73 29.29 78.08
N PHE A 594 15.88 29.66 79.35
CA PHE A 594 14.91 30.45 80.10
C PHE A 594 15.61 31.63 80.76
N GLY A 595 15.08 32.83 80.54
CA GLY A 595 15.51 34.05 81.22
C GLY A 595 14.43 34.53 82.19
N ASP A 596 14.80 34.88 83.41
CA ASP A 596 13.85 35.42 84.40
C ASP A 596 13.76 36.96 84.37
N THR A 597 12.84 37.51 85.17
CA THR A 597 12.64 38.96 85.28
C THR A 597 13.79 39.69 86.00
N GLU A 598 14.61 38.97 86.78
CA GLU A 598 15.80 39.51 87.44
C GLU A 598 17.01 39.61 86.48
N GLY A 599 16.94 38.94 85.32
CA GLY A 599 17.97 38.93 84.29
C GLY A 599 18.98 37.79 84.45
N ASN A 600 18.62 36.74 85.18
CA ASN A 600 19.32 35.46 85.21
C ASN A 600 18.92 34.61 83.99
N LEU A 601 19.76 33.64 83.62
CA LEU A 601 19.54 32.75 82.47
C LEU A 601 20.04 31.33 82.77
N ILE A 602 19.25 30.32 82.42
CA ILE A 602 19.70 28.93 82.26
C ILE A 602 19.57 28.53 80.79
N MET A 603 20.58 27.84 80.24
CA MET A 603 20.66 27.55 78.81
C MET A 603 21.36 26.22 78.53
N GLY A 604 20.70 25.36 77.77
CA GLY A 604 21.33 24.26 77.03
C GLY A 604 21.72 24.73 75.64
N ARG A 605 22.87 24.28 75.14
CA ARG A 605 23.40 24.65 73.82
C ARG A 605 24.09 23.48 73.15
N ARG A 606 23.92 23.37 71.83
CA ARG A 606 24.72 22.50 70.97
C ARG A 606 25.98 23.21 70.46
N MET A 607 27.12 22.54 70.57
CA MET A 607 28.41 22.98 70.04
C MET A 607 28.60 22.52 68.58
N PRO A 608 29.52 23.13 67.80
CA PRO A 608 29.72 22.78 66.39
C PRO A 608 30.08 21.32 66.10
N ASP A 609 30.65 20.60 67.07
CA ASP A 609 30.95 19.17 66.98
C ASP A 609 29.76 18.26 67.37
N GLY A 610 28.62 18.86 67.70
CA GLY A 610 27.40 18.17 68.13
C GLY A 610 27.30 17.94 69.65
N SER A 611 28.37 18.15 70.43
CA SER A 611 28.34 18.00 71.89
C SER A 611 27.48 19.08 72.56
N LEU A 612 26.92 18.80 73.73
CA LEU A 612 26.08 19.76 74.43
C LEU A 612 26.84 20.52 75.54
N THR A 613 26.35 21.71 75.85
CA THR A 613 26.93 22.63 76.84
C THR A 613 25.82 23.28 77.63
N ARG A 614 26.01 23.34 78.96
CA ARG A 614 25.17 24.09 79.89
C ARG A 614 25.77 25.47 80.13
N ARG A 615 24.92 26.49 80.25
CA ARG A 615 25.31 27.86 80.58
C ARG A 615 24.36 28.44 81.62
N TYR A 616 24.93 29.09 82.63
CA TYR A 616 24.18 29.79 83.68
C TYR A 616 24.65 31.24 83.74
N ILE A 617 23.71 32.18 83.82
CA ILE A 617 23.97 33.58 84.09
C ILE A 617 23.23 33.95 85.37
N THR A 618 23.94 34.42 86.37
CA THR A 618 23.38 34.91 87.63
C THR A 618 23.80 36.34 87.88
N ARG A 619 22.85 37.20 88.24
CA ARG A 619 23.07 38.63 88.43
C ARG A 619 22.92 39.00 89.91
N THR A 620 23.85 39.81 90.40
CA THR A 620 23.76 40.51 91.68
C THR A 620 23.84 42.02 91.43
N ALA A 621 23.60 42.85 92.45
CA ALA A 621 23.47 44.31 92.30
C ALA A 621 24.62 44.99 91.53
N ASP A 622 25.85 44.46 91.63
CA ASP A 622 27.05 45.06 91.03
C ASP A 622 27.81 44.15 90.05
N THR A 623 27.41 42.87 89.88
CA THR A 623 28.14 41.90 89.04
C THR A 623 27.22 40.92 88.30
N VAL A 624 27.58 40.59 87.05
CA VAL A 624 26.96 39.52 86.25
C VAL A 624 27.93 38.36 86.18
N SER A 625 27.55 37.18 86.65
CA SER A 625 28.39 35.97 86.62
C SER A 625 27.89 35.00 85.57
N THR A 626 28.75 34.59 84.63
CA THR A 626 28.42 33.56 83.61
C THR A 626 29.26 32.31 83.83
N SER A 627 28.64 31.14 83.96
CA SER A 627 29.33 29.84 84.02
C SER A 627 28.93 28.93 82.87
N TYR A 628 29.86 28.08 82.44
CA TYR A 628 29.65 27.08 81.39
C TYR A 628 30.02 25.70 81.94
N VAL A 629 29.37 24.65 81.43
CA VAL A 629 29.75 23.25 81.64
C VAL A 629 29.65 22.52 80.31
N HIS A 630 30.80 22.09 79.78
CA HIS A 630 30.91 21.44 78.47
C HIS A 630 30.99 19.91 78.60
N GLU A 631 30.25 19.17 77.77
CA GLU A 631 30.39 17.70 77.66
C GLU A 631 31.73 17.29 77.02
N ASN A 632 32.18 18.01 75.99
CA ASN A 632 33.45 17.73 75.34
C ASN A 632 34.63 18.31 76.15
N LYS A 633 35.58 17.44 76.49
CA LYS A 633 36.80 17.78 77.25
C LYS A 633 37.69 18.83 76.55
N THR A 634 37.68 18.90 75.23
CA THR A 634 38.46 19.87 74.44
C THR A 634 37.91 21.29 74.58
N TYR A 635 36.58 21.45 74.53
CA TYR A 635 35.95 22.75 74.78
C TYR A 635 36.10 23.17 76.24
N ASN A 636 36.00 22.25 77.19
CA ASN A 636 36.26 22.52 78.60
C ASN A 636 37.71 23.02 78.85
N ALA A 637 38.69 22.55 78.08
CA ALA A 637 40.07 23.03 78.17
C ALA A 637 40.28 24.42 77.51
N THR A 638 39.48 24.76 76.51
CA THR A 638 39.57 26.01 75.74
C THR A 638 38.74 27.14 76.39
N TYR A 639 37.61 26.77 77.01
CA TYR A 639 36.68 27.63 77.74
C TYR A 639 36.46 27.04 79.14
N PRO A 640 37.42 27.19 80.07
CA PRO A 640 37.32 26.60 81.39
C PRO A 640 36.12 27.15 82.18
N ASN A 641 35.42 26.27 82.90
CA ASN A 641 34.24 26.56 83.75
C ASN A 641 34.47 27.74 84.73
N THR A 642 34.37 28.99 84.27
CA THR A 642 34.70 30.15 85.10
C THR A 642 33.90 31.40 84.75
N VAL A 643 33.56 32.11 85.83
CA VAL A 643 32.77 33.33 85.93
C VAL A 643 33.50 34.53 85.33
N GLU A 644 32.99 35.05 84.22
CA GLU A 644 33.26 36.43 83.82
C GLU A 644 32.34 37.37 84.62
N SER A 645 32.93 38.28 85.42
CA SER A 645 32.21 39.33 86.13
C SER A 645 32.41 40.66 85.42
N THR A 646 31.42 41.07 84.63
CA THR A 646 31.46 42.33 83.85
C THR A 646 30.22 43.17 84.10
N ALA A 647 30.38 44.51 84.08
CA ALA A 647 29.24 45.44 84.17
C ALA A 647 28.35 45.40 82.91
N THR A 648 28.89 44.91 81.78
CA THR A 648 28.24 44.81 80.46
C THR A 648 27.91 43.38 80.07
N GLY A 649 27.71 42.49 81.04
CA GLY A 649 27.38 41.08 80.79
C GLY A 649 26.04 40.89 80.09
N TYR A 650 25.87 39.73 79.44
CA TYR A 650 24.66 39.39 78.68
C TYR A 650 23.38 39.55 79.54
N ASP A 651 22.41 40.32 79.07
CA ASP A 651 21.08 40.47 79.71
C ASP A 651 19.97 39.98 78.77
N PRO A 652 19.24 38.89 79.12
CA PRO A 652 18.16 38.36 78.29
C PRO A 652 17.03 39.36 78.06
N ARG A 653 16.73 40.24 79.02
CA ARG A 653 15.60 41.19 78.97
C ARG A 653 15.79 42.28 77.93
N THR A 654 17.05 42.53 77.56
CA THR A 654 17.38 43.52 76.52
C THR A 654 17.23 42.97 75.11
N ARG A 655 17.08 41.64 74.95
CA ARG A 655 17.09 40.93 73.66
C ARG A 655 15.73 40.96 72.96
N GLY A 656 15.78 40.84 71.63
CA GLY A 656 14.61 40.93 70.76
C GLY A 656 13.55 39.87 71.08
N TRP A 657 13.96 38.61 71.27
CA TRP A 657 13.06 37.51 71.61
C TRP A 657 12.29 37.76 72.92
N TYR A 658 12.99 38.22 73.97
CA TYR A 658 12.41 38.47 75.29
C TYR A 658 11.42 39.65 75.25
N LYS A 659 11.84 40.77 74.65
CA LYS A 659 10.98 41.96 74.51
C LYS A 659 9.73 41.66 73.68
N LYS A 660 9.88 40.91 72.58
CA LYS A 660 8.76 40.56 71.69
C LYS A 660 7.76 39.65 72.40
N ALA A 661 8.23 38.61 73.09
CA ALA A 661 7.38 37.69 73.84
C ALA A 661 6.58 38.39 74.94
N VAL A 662 7.25 39.22 75.75
CA VAL A 662 6.59 39.98 76.84
C VAL A 662 5.60 41.01 76.32
N ALA A 663 5.93 41.72 75.23
CA ALA A 663 5.05 42.72 74.64
C ALA A 663 3.77 42.10 74.06
N GLN A 664 3.86 40.93 73.45
CA GLN A 664 2.73 40.27 72.79
C GLN A 664 1.94 39.31 73.70
N LYS A 665 2.48 38.93 74.86
CA LYS A 665 1.85 38.05 75.86
C LYS A 665 1.40 36.68 75.31
N ARG A 666 2.11 36.16 74.31
CA ARG A 666 1.87 34.84 73.70
C ARG A 666 3.19 34.27 73.19
N THR A 667 3.18 33.02 72.75
CA THR A 667 4.29 32.46 71.97
C THR A 667 4.48 33.27 70.69
N VAL A 668 5.72 33.71 70.45
CA VAL A 668 6.13 34.53 69.30
C VAL A 668 7.35 33.94 68.63
N TRP A 669 7.52 34.29 67.36
CA TRP A 669 8.72 34.01 66.61
C TRP A 669 9.49 35.29 66.32
N THR A 670 10.82 35.25 66.41
CA THR A 670 11.65 36.35 65.88
C THR A 670 11.86 36.18 64.38
N ASN A 671 12.15 37.28 63.69
CA ASN A 671 12.78 37.20 62.36
C ASN A 671 14.20 36.65 62.52
N VAL A 672 14.88 36.34 61.41
CA VAL A 672 16.25 35.84 61.47
C VAL A 672 17.16 36.94 61.99
N TYR A 673 17.98 36.60 62.97
CA TYR A 673 18.95 37.51 63.56
C TYR A 673 20.20 36.75 63.99
N ILE A 674 21.26 37.49 64.28
CA ILE A 674 22.51 36.90 64.75
C ILE A 674 22.42 36.70 66.25
N PHE A 675 22.54 35.44 66.68
CA PHE A 675 22.52 35.09 68.08
C PHE A 675 23.71 35.71 68.80
N ALA A 676 23.41 36.44 69.89
CA ALA A 676 24.43 37.13 70.66
C ALA A 676 25.37 36.19 71.45
N THR A 677 25.09 34.89 71.47
CA THR A 677 25.90 33.88 72.18
C THR A 677 27.06 33.38 71.33
N ASP A 678 26.88 33.25 70.01
CA ASP A 678 27.86 32.59 69.14
C ASP A 678 28.00 33.19 67.75
N ASN A 679 27.36 34.33 67.52
CA ASN A 679 27.34 35.03 66.24
C ASN A 679 26.82 34.17 65.08
N MET A 680 26.05 33.13 65.38
CA MET A 680 25.41 32.30 64.37
C MET A 680 24.03 32.88 64.04
N PRO A 681 23.64 32.93 62.76
CA PRO A 681 22.32 33.40 62.38
C PRO A 681 21.26 32.32 62.62
N GLY A 682 20.11 32.75 63.10
CA GLY A 682 18.96 31.89 63.33
C GLY A 682 17.74 32.64 63.79
N PHE A 683 16.69 31.91 64.12
CA PHE A 683 15.43 32.47 64.62
C PHE A 683 15.01 31.75 65.88
N SER A 684 14.23 32.45 66.70
CA SER A 684 13.88 32.03 68.05
C SER A 684 12.38 31.89 68.18
N CYS A 685 11.93 30.76 68.71
CA CYS A 685 10.59 30.61 69.28
C CYS A 685 10.66 31.02 70.74
N ALA A 686 9.87 31.99 71.17
CA ALA A 686 9.90 32.49 72.54
C ALA A 686 8.49 32.62 73.11
N SER A 687 8.31 32.21 74.36
CA SER A 687 7.02 32.31 75.03
C SER A 687 7.14 32.87 76.44
N PRO A 688 6.34 33.88 76.80
CA PRO A 688 6.35 34.45 78.14
C PRO A 688 5.72 33.46 79.12
N VAL A 689 6.31 33.39 80.31
CA VAL A 689 5.90 32.47 81.37
C VAL A 689 5.31 33.28 82.50
N TYR A 690 4.09 32.93 82.91
CA TYR A 690 3.37 33.61 83.99
C TYR A 690 3.11 32.65 85.13
N ASP A 691 3.00 33.17 86.35
CA ASP A 691 2.49 32.40 87.50
C ASP A 691 0.95 32.38 87.52
N ASP A 692 0.36 31.61 88.45
CA ASP A 692 -1.09 31.48 88.64
C ASP A 692 -1.79 32.79 89.00
N SER A 693 -1.05 33.80 89.47
CA SER A 693 -1.56 35.15 89.74
C SER A 693 -1.53 36.07 88.50
N GLY A 694 -0.92 35.62 87.41
CA GLY A 694 -0.73 36.35 86.16
C GLY A 694 0.51 37.26 86.14
N ALA A 695 1.42 37.15 87.11
CA ALA A 695 2.68 37.88 87.11
C ALA A 695 3.73 37.18 86.24
N LEU A 696 4.54 37.97 85.51
CA LEU A 696 5.56 37.44 84.60
C LEU A 696 6.73 36.85 85.39
N LEU A 697 6.99 35.56 85.21
CA LEU A 697 8.15 34.85 85.79
C LEU A 697 9.40 34.99 84.91
N GLY A 698 9.22 34.97 83.60
CA GLY A 698 10.32 35.01 82.65
C GLY A 698 9.88 34.69 81.24
N VAL A 699 10.81 34.31 80.38
CA VAL A 699 10.55 33.92 78.99
C VAL A 699 11.37 32.67 78.67
N ALA A 700 10.70 31.61 78.23
CA ALA A 700 11.32 30.42 77.67
C ALA A 700 11.57 30.63 76.18
N CYS A 701 12.65 30.04 75.65
CA CYS A 701 13.07 30.24 74.28
C CYS A 701 13.80 29.03 73.70
N ILE A 702 13.53 28.74 72.43
CA ILE A 702 14.24 27.74 71.61
C ILE A 702 14.81 28.46 70.39
N ASP A 703 16.12 28.37 70.19
CA ASP A 703 16.82 28.88 69.01
C ASP A 703 17.03 27.78 67.98
N ILE A 704 16.71 28.09 66.73
CA ILE A 704 16.93 27.22 65.57
C ILE A 704 17.98 27.87 64.67
N GLY A 705 19.06 27.14 64.40
CA GLY A 705 20.12 27.60 63.50
C GLY A 705 19.75 27.36 62.03
N ILE A 706 20.11 28.29 61.15
CA ILE A 706 19.79 28.18 59.71
C ILE A 706 20.84 27.40 58.91
N ARG A 707 21.93 26.97 59.55
CA ARG A 707 23.03 26.24 58.90
C ARG A 707 22.54 24.94 58.25
N ASP A 708 21.75 24.16 58.99
CA ASP A 708 21.26 22.85 58.53
C ASP A 708 20.26 22.99 57.39
N LEU A 709 19.53 24.10 57.36
CA LEU A 709 18.65 24.45 56.24
C LEU A 709 19.48 24.71 54.98
N SER A 710 20.56 25.49 55.08
CA SER A 710 21.50 25.73 53.97
C SER A 710 22.18 24.46 53.45
N LEU A 711 22.57 23.55 54.34
CA LEU A 711 23.12 22.24 53.97
C LEU A 711 22.09 21.34 53.28
N TYR A 712 20.84 21.37 53.76
CA TYR A 712 19.74 20.64 53.13
C TYR A 712 19.50 21.12 51.69
N LEU A 713 19.45 22.44 51.46
CA LEU A 713 19.32 23.00 50.10
C LEU A 713 20.49 22.60 49.20
N GLY A 714 21.69 22.38 49.75
CA GLY A 714 22.86 21.88 49.02
C GLY A 714 22.71 20.44 48.51
N ASN A 715 21.93 19.61 49.21
CA ASN A 715 21.73 18.19 48.87
C ASN A 715 20.57 17.96 47.88
N ILE A 716 19.71 18.95 47.62
CA ILE A 716 18.54 18.84 46.74
C ILE A 716 18.92 19.01 45.25
N SER A 717 20.21 18.86 44.87
CA SER A 717 20.79 19.29 43.58
C SER A 717 19.80 19.28 42.40
N THR A 718 19.47 20.46 41.88
CA THR A 718 18.31 20.62 40.97
C THR A 718 18.73 20.71 39.49
N THR A 719 19.68 21.57 39.13
CA THR A 719 20.45 21.53 37.87
C THR A 719 21.85 22.13 38.11
N ALA A 720 22.75 22.09 37.12
CA ALA A 720 24.14 22.53 37.30
C ALA A 720 24.27 24.04 37.62
N HIS A 721 23.29 24.85 37.18
CA HIS A 721 23.33 26.32 37.30
C HIS A 721 22.08 26.93 37.95
N SER A 722 21.21 26.12 38.54
CA SER A 722 20.06 26.62 39.31
C SER A 722 20.49 27.25 40.63
N LYS A 723 19.66 28.17 41.12
CA LYS A 723 19.80 28.82 42.43
C LYS A 723 18.53 28.64 43.23
N LEU A 724 18.64 27.97 44.37
CA LEU A 724 17.59 27.84 45.37
C LEU A 724 17.92 28.81 46.52
N PHE A 725 16.95 29.50 47.08
CA PHE A 725 17.17 30.42 48.19
C PHE A 725 15.91 30.61 49.02
N ILE A 726 16.08 30.97 50.28
CA ILE A 726 14.99 31.28 51.20
C ILE A 726 15.25 32.67 51.79
N TYR A 727 14.22 33.52 51.84
CA TYR A 727 14.31 34.84 52.46
C TYR A 727 13.10 35.16 53.35
N ASP A 728 13.28 36.01 54.36
CA ASP A 728 12.22 36.42 55.29
C ASP A 728 11.47 37.69 54.85
N ASN A 729 10.52 38.14 55.67
CA ASN A 729 9.75 39.37 55.43
C ASN A 729 10.58 40.67 55.51
N ASP A 730 11.78 40.63 56.10
CA ASP A 730 12.72 41.76 56.12
C ASP A 730 13.68 41.72 54.91
N ASN A 731 13.38 40.86 53.94
CA ASN A 731 14.16 40.61 52.72
C ASN A 731 15.56 40.04 53.01
N GLN A 732 15.77 39.38 54.15
CA GLN A 732 17.05 38.79 54.53
C GLN A 732 17.16 37.35 54.03
N ILE A 733 18.28 36.98 53.41
CA ILE A 733 18.52 35.62 52.93
C ILE A 733 18.77 34.69 54.12
N ILE A 734 17.82 33.79 54.38
CA ILE A 734 17.85 32.80 55.45
C ILE A 734 18.75 31.62 55.06
N ALA A 735 18.60 31.11 53.83
CA ALA A 735 19.34 29.94 53.41
C ALA A 735 19.61 29.96 51.91
N LYS A 736 20.76 29.39 51.55
CA LYS A 736 21.18 29.07 50.18
C LYS A 736 21.92 27.73 50.16
N PRO A 737 21.93 26.99 49.03
CA PRO A 737 22.71 25.78 48.86
C PRO A 737 24.14 25.97 49.32
N MET A 738 24.57 25.11 50.24
CA MET A 738 25.86 25.18 50.90
C MET A 738 26.42 23.77 51.07
N LYS A 739 27.74 23.59 50.88
CA LYS A 739 28.44 22.34 51.21
C LYS A 739 28.88 22.33 52.66
N ALA A 740 29.16 21.16 53.22
CA ALA A 740 29.55 21.01 54.63
C ALA A 740 30.75 21.88 55.04
N ASP A 741 31.70 22.06 54.12
CA ASP A 741 32.96 22.81 54.32
C ASP A 741 32.84 24.32 54.05
N ASP A 742 31.71 24.79 53.50
CA ASP A 742 31.53 26.20 53.19
C ASP A 742 31.31 27.00 54.49
N PRO A 743 31.91 28.20 54.61
CA PRO A 743 31.75 29.04 55.80
C PRO A 743 30.36 29.71 55.82
N ILE A 744 29.79 29.83 57.02
CA ILE A 744 28.44 30.39 57.21
C ILE A 744 28.38 31.92 57.00
N ASP A 745 29.54 32.58 57.01
CA ASP A 745 29.67 34.01 56.70
C ASP A 745 29.26 34.33 55.27
N THR A 746 29.06 33.33 54.41
CA THR A 746 28.52 33.51 53.06
C THR A 746 27.09 34.06 53.04
N LEU A 747 26.34 33.93 54.15
CA LEU A 747 25.02 34.52 54.39
C LEU A 747 25.08 35.89 55.09
N LEU A 748 26.26 36.33 55.53
CA LEU A 748 26.47 37.52 56.35
C LEU A 748 27.30 38.58 55.61
N ASN A 749 26.99 39.85 55.86
CA ASN A 749 27.87 40.96 55.58
C ASN A 749 28.68 41.27 56.85
N VAL A 750 30.00 41.26 56.71
CA VAL A 750 30.95 41.47 57.82
C VAL A 750 31.49 42.88 57.75
N TYR A 751 31.24 43.68 58.79
CA TYR A 751 31.78 45.03 58.92
C TYR A 751 32.74 45.08 60.11
N PRO A 752 34.03 45.41 59.89
CA PRO A 752 34.97 45.59 60.99
C PRO A 752 34.56 46.81 61.83
N ALA A 753 34.35 46.61 63.12
CA ALA A 753 34.09 47.67 64.09
C ALA A 753 35.41 48.31 64.57
N ALA A 754 35.31 49.54 65.05
CA ALA A 754 36.46 50.36 65.44
C ALA A 754 37.23 49.82 66.66
N ASP A 755 36.65 48.89 67.42
CA ASP A 755 37.25 48.22 68.57
C ASP A 755 37.95 46.89 68.22
N GLY A 756 37.99 46.53 66.93
CA GLY A 756 38.56 45.28 66.44
C GLY A 756 37.59 44.09 66.45
N SER A 757 36.34 44.28 66.88
CA SER A 757 35.27 43.28 66.73
C SER A 757 34.63 43.35 65.33
N ASN A 758 33.99 42.28 64.87
CA ASN A 758 33.22 42.31 63.63
C ASN A 758 31.73 42.45 63.96
N THR A 759 31.05 43.35 63.26
CA THR A 759 29.58 43.40 63.24
C THR A 759 29.08 42.63 62.03
N TYR A 760 28.14 41.73 62.28
CA TYR A 760 27.56 40.85 61.27
C TYR A 760 26.14 41.37 60.99
N ASN A 761 25.75 41.41 59.73
CA ASN A 761 24.38 41.64 59.31
C ASN A 761 23.97 40.58 58.29
N MET A 762 22.71 40.18 58.27
CA MET A 762 22.21 39.28 57.23
C MET A 762 22.29 39.94 55.86
N LYS A 763 22.68 39.19 54.83
CA LYS A 763 22.59 39.64 53.44
C LYS A 763 21.13 39.78 53.04
N LYS A 764 20.83 40.80 52.24
CA LYS A 764 19.49 40.96 51.68
C LYS A 764 19.37 40.26 50.33
N VAL A 765 18.15 39.89 49.96
CA VAL A 765 17.83 39.25 48.68
C VAL A 765 18.03 40.18 47.47
N ASP A 766 18.03 41.50 47.69
CA ASP A 766 18.33 42.54 46.71
C ASP A 766 19.83 42.95 46.67
N ASP A 767 20.70 42.21 47.37
CA ASP A 767 22.12 42.49 47.43
C ASP A 767 22.80 42.29 46.05
N PRO A 768 23.55 43.28 45.54
CA PRO A 768 24.20 43.21 44.22
C PRO A 768 25.29 42.14 44.12
N SER A 769 25.71 41.51 45.23
CA SER A 769 26.66 40.40 45.23
C SER A 769 26.12 39.12 44.57
N ASP A 770 24.79 38.95 44.45
CA ASP A 770 24.17 37.92 43.62
C ASP A 770 23.10 38.53 42.67
N PRO A 771 23.50 38.97 41.46
CA PRO A 771 22.62 39.68 40.54
C PRO A 771 21.48 38.81 39.98
N ILE A 772 21.61 37.47 40.03
CA ILE A 772 20.56 36.56 39.55
C ILE A 772 19.40 36.51 40.55
N ILE A 773 19.72 36.39 41.85
CA ILE A 773 18.72 36.37 42.92
C ILE A 773 18.07 37.76 43.06
N ALA A 774 18.86 38.83 42.98
CA ALA A 774 18.35 40.20 43.07
C ALA A 774 17.38 40.54 41.91
N GLU A 775 17.71 40.15 40.68
CA GLU A 775 16.82 40.38 39.53
C GLU A 775 15.57 39.49 39.59
N ALA A 776 15.70 38.25 40.04
CA ALA A 776 14.57 37.36 40.27
C ALA A 776 13.59 37.94 41.29
N PHE A 777 14.10 38.45 42.42
CA PHE A 777 13.33 39.10 43.47
C PHE A 777 12.62 40.36 42.96
N LYS A 778 13.33 41.24 42.24
CA LYS A 778 12.73 42.46 41.67
C LYS A 778 11.55 42.15 40.74
N ASN A 779 11.70 41.16 39.87
CA ASN A 779 10.65 40.76 38.93
C ASN A 779 9.47 40.02 39.59
N SER A 780 9.59 39.62 40.87
CA SER A 780 8.49 39.01 41.62
C SER A 780 7.42 40.01 42.08
N PHE A 781 7.77 41.29 42.24
CA PHE A 781 6.85 42.34 42.71
C PHE A 781 6.06 43.02 41.58
N ASP A 782 6.56 42.97 40.35
CA ASP A 782 5.90 43.61 39.18
C ASP A 782 4.65 42.83 38.70
N ARG A 783 4.30 41.70 39.35
CA ARG A 783 3.13 40.88 39.01
C ARG A 783 2.34 40.51 40.26
N GLU A 784 1.37 41.35 40.62
CA GLU A 784 0.30 40.98 41.58
C GLU A 784 -0.37 39.68 41.08
N ASN A 785 -0.26 38.59 41.86
CA ASN A 785 -0.74 37.22 41.60
C ASN A 785 0.05 36.38 40.57
N ALA A 786 1.30 36.04 40.89
CA ALA A 786 2.04 35.00 40.18
C ALA A 786 2.01 33.66 40.95
N ASP A 787 0.88 32.94 40.91
CA ASP A 787 0.78 31.52 41.35
C ASP A 787 1.55 30.55 40.41
N GLY A 788 2.57 31.04 39.68
CA GLY A 788 3.24 30.28 38.62
C GLY A 788 4.65 30.77 38.29
N ILE A 789 5.36 29.97 37.49
CA ILE A 789 6.70 30.27 37.01
C ILE A 789 6.67 31.51 36.12
N TYR A 790 7.57 32.45 36.36
CA TYR A 790 7.81 33.61 35.51
C TYR A 790 9.21 33.56 34.92
N SER A 791 9.43 34.29 33.83
CA SER A 791 10.73 34.38 33.17
C SER A 791 11.26 35.80 33.18
N PHE A 792 12.58 35.96 33.34
CA PHE A 792 13.26 37.25 33.22
C PHE A 792 14.56 37.10 32.44
N GLU A 793 15.04 38.21 31.87
CA GLU A 793 16.27 38.25 31.09
C GLU A 793 17.35 39.01 31.87
N LEU A 794 18.54 38.44 31.98
CA LEU A 794 19.71 39.07 32.59
C LEU A 794 20.94 38.80 31.73
N ASN A 795 21.63 39.86 31.27
CA ASN A 795 22.82 39.79 30.43
C ASN A 795 22.65 38.95 29.15
N GLY A 796 21.49 39.01 28.49
CA GLY A 796 21.19 38.26 27.27
C GLY A 796 20.85 36.78 27.49
N LYS A 797 20.66 36.35 28.75
CA LYS A 797 20.23 35.00 29.12
C LYS A 797 18.87 35.03 29.78
N ASN A 798 18.00 34.10 29.40
CA ASN A 798 16.69 33.92 30.01
C ASN A 798 16.77 32.96 31.20
N TYR A 799 16.04 33.29 32.25
CA TYR A 799 15.90 32.49 33.46
C TYR A 799 14.43 32.29 33.78
N PHE A 800 14.08 31.10 34.24
CA PHE A 800 12.79 30.79 34.83
C PHE A 800 12.91 30.89 36.35
N CYS A 801 11.90 31.46 36.99
CA CYS A 801 11.84 31.62 38.43
C CYS A 801 10.46 31.31 38.97
N LYS A 802 10.43 30.70 40.14
CA LYS A 802 9.23 30.59 40.97
C LYS A 802 9.58 30.99 42.38
N ILE A 803 8.74 31.80 43.00
CA ILE A 803 8.84 32.17 44.40
C ILE A 803 7.52 31.80 45.06
N ASP A 804 7.56 30.85 45.98
CA ASP A 804 6.40 30.45 46.78
C ASP A 804 6.53 31.08 48.18
N SER A 805 5.45 31.70 48.65
CA SER A 805 5.39 32.32 49.97
C SER A 805 4.72 31.38 50.97
N MET A 806 5.44 31.06 52.04
CA MET A 806 4.98 30.19 53.12
C MET A 806 4.75 30.99 54.40
N LYS A 807 3.58 30.81 55.02
CA LYS A 807 3.28 31.36 56.34
C LYS A 807 3.39 30.27 57.40
N LEU A 808 4.47 30.29 58.18
CA LEU A 808 4.73 29.32 59.25
C LEU A 808 3.97 29.69 60.53
N ASP A 809 3.86 30.99 60.84
CA ASP A 809 3.05 31.51 61.95
C ASP A 809 2.46 32.89 61.61
N SER A 810 1.67 33.46 62.51
CA SER A 810 1.30 34.87 62.52
C SER A 810 2.50 35.83 62.46
N ASP A 811 3.63 35.47 63.08
CA ASP A 811 4.83 36.31 63.19
C ASP A 811 5.97 35.94 62.24
N LEU A 812 5.88 34.82 61.52
CA LEU A 812 6.96 34.28 60.70
C LEU A 812 6.44 33.82 59.34
N SER A 813 6.87 34.52 58.28
CA SER A 813 6.68 34.08 56.90
C SER A 813 8.04 33.97 56.21
N MET A 814 8.17 32.96 55.36
CA MET A 814 9.37 32.71 54.56
C MET A 814 8.97 32.58 53.10
N ASN A 815 9.84 33.05 52.22
CA ASN A 815 9.66 32.94 50.78
C ASN A 815 10.75 32.04 50.22
N ILE A 816 10.37 31.04 49.42
CA ILE A 816 11.28 30.08 48.82
C ILE A 816 11.35 30.36 47.33
N GLY A 817 12.51 30.78 46.87
CA GLY A 817 12.77 31.10 45.48
C GLY A 817 13.65 30.06 44.80
N MET A 818 13.27 29.67 43.59
CA MET A 818 14.08 28.82 42.73
C MET A 818 14.22 29.47 41.36
N VAL A 819 15.47 29.70 40.94
CA VAL A 819 15.83 30.26 39.62
C VAL A 819 16.58 29.20 38.81
N ILE A 820 16.15 28.96 37.58
CA ILE A 820 16.77 28.00 36.65
C ILE A 820 17.08 28.72 35.32
N PRO A 821 18.30 28.61 34.78
CA PRO A 821 18.58 29.10 33.44
C PRO A 821 17.78 28.35 32.37
N ASP A 822 17.28 29.06 31.35
CA ASP A 822 16.58 28.45 30.20
C ASP A 822 17.45 27.40 29.49
N GLU A 823 18.77 27.62 29.42
CA GLU A 823 19.73 26.71 28.78
C GLU A 823 19.82 25.33 29.48
N ASP A 824 19.68 25.27 30.81
CA ASP A 824 19.73 24.02 31.58
C ASP A 824 18.53 23.11 31.27
N ILE A 825 17.39 23.72 30.94
CA ILE A 825 16.14 23.02 30.64
C ILE A 825 15.99 22.78 29.12
N MET A 826 16.18 23.83 28.32
CA MET A 826 15.90 23.85 26.89
C MET A 826 17.12 23.58 26.02
N GLY A 827 18.35 23.57 26.56
CA GLY A 827 19.57 23.37 25.77
C GLY A 827 19.58 22.07 24.96
N SER A 828 19.15 20.96 25.58
CA SER A 828 18.98 19.67 24.92
C SER A 828 17.87 19.70 23.86
N VAL A 829 16.78 20.43 24.13
CA VAL A 829 15.64 20.59 23.21
C VAL A 829 16.05 21.38 21.98
N TYR A 830 16.75 22.50 22.14
CA TYR A 830 17.25 23.31 21.02
C TYR A 830 18.26 22.53 20.16
N LYS A 831 19.17 21.78 20.79
CA LYS A 831 20.11 20.91 20.08
C LYS A 831 19.39 19.80 19.31
N ASN A 832 18.35 19.20 19.89
CA ASN A 832 17.56 18.17 19.24
C ASN A 832 16.73 18.75 18.09
N ASN A 833 16.06 19.89 18.29
CA ASN A 833 15.32 20.61 17.25
C ASN A 833 16.20 20.99 16.06
N ARG A 834 17.45 21.43 16.31
CA ARG A 834 18.42 21.68 15.23
C ARG A 834 18.77 20.42 14.46
N THR A 835 18.95 19.30 15.16
CA THR A 835 19.25 17.99 14.54
C THR A 835 18.07 17.50 13.69
N VAL A 836 16.85 17.60 14.22
CA VAL A 836 15.60 17.27 13.51
C VAL A 836 15.41 18.16 12.28
N MET A 837 15.73 19.45 12.38
CA MET A 837 15.67 20.38 11.24
C MET A 837 16.65 19.97 10.13
N ILE A 838 17.89 19.62 10.47
CA ILE A 838 18.89 19.14 9.50
C ILE A 838 18.42 17.84 8.83
N ILE A 839 17.95 16.87 9.61
CA ILE A 839 17.41 15.60 9.10
C ILE A 839 16.24 15.87 8.14
N SER A 840 15.33 16.78 8.50
CA SER A 840 14.17 17.13 7.67
C SER A 840 14.59 17.74 6.32
N VAL A 841 15.60 18.62 6.31
CA VAL A 841 16.16 19.17 5.07
C VAL A 841 16.78 18.06 4.22
N CYS A 842 17.55 17.14 4.81
CA CYS A 842 18.12 16.00 4.09
C CYS A 842 17.03 15.11 3.47
N VAL A 843 15.96 14.81 4.21
CA VAL A 843 14.83 14.02 3.72
C VAL A 843 14.13 14.72 2.56
N ILE A 844 13.91 16.04 2.64
CA ILE A 844 13.32 16.81 1.53
C ILE A 844 14.20 16.74 0.28
N LEU A 845 15.52 16.90 0.42
CA LEU A 845 16.46 16.82 -0.72
C LEU A 845 16.45 15.43 -1.36
N ILE A 846 16.46 14.36 -0.56
CA ILE A 846 16.35 12.97 -1.05
C ILE A 846 15.01 12.76 -1.76
N ALA A 847 13.91 13.27 -1.21
CA ALA A 847 12.59 13.13 -1.80
C ALA A 847 12.42 13.91 -3.11
N ILE A 848 13.05 15.09 -3.23
CA ILE A 848 13.12 15.84 -4.50
C ILE A 848 13.92 15.03 -5.54
N PHE A 849 15.06 14.46 -5.15
CA PHE A 849 15.87 13.62 -6.03
C PHE A 849 15.08 12.40 -6.53
N ILE A 850 14.39 11.70 -5.64
CA ILE A 850 13.50 10.57 -6.00
C ILE A 850 12.36 11.05 -6.90
N SER A 851 11.76 12.21 -6.64
CA SER A 851 10.71 12.76 -7.50
C SER A 851 11.19 13.06 -8.91
N ILE A 852 12.43 13.55 -9.08
CA ILE A 852 13.04 13.74 -10.39
C ILE A 852 13.23 12.39 -11.12
N LEU A 853 13.71 11.37 -10.41
CA LEU A 853 13.86 10.02 -10.96
C LEU A 853 12.53 9.44 -11.43
N ILE A 854 11.51 9.41 -10.58
CA ILE A 854 10.17 8.89 -10.91
C ILE A 854 9.54 9.69 -12.05
N SER A 855 9.68 11.02 -12.03
CA SER A 855 9.18 11.88 -13.09
C SER A 855 9.82 11.55 -14.45
N SER A 856 11.11 11.19 -14.45
CA SER A 856 11.81 10.77 -15.67
C SER A 856 11.38 9.39 -16.18
N LEU A 857 11.00 8.46 -15.28
CA LEU A 857 10.48 7.13 -15.63
C LEU A 857 9.12 7.21 -16.36
N ILE A 858 8.29 8.21 -16.05
CA ILE A 858 6.98 8.41 -16.69
C ILE A 858 7.10 9.29 -17.95
N SER A 859 7.80 10.42 -17.83
CA SER A 859 7.76 11.46 -18.86
C SER A 859 8.52 11.10 -20.14
N ARG A 860 9.58 10.28 -20.06
CA ARG A 860 10.36 9.88 -21.25
C ARG A 860 9.56 8.94 -22.17
N PRO A 861 9.04 7.79 -21.72
CA PRO A 861 8.27 6.89 -22.59
C PRO A 861 7.04 7.57 -23.19
N MET A 862 6.35 8.41 -22.40
CA MET A 862 5.18 9.17 -22.87
C MET A 862 5.53 10.20 -23.94
N LYS A 863 6.70 10.83 -23.87
CA LYS A 863 7.16 11.76 -24.91
C LYS A 863 7.46 11.00 -26.19
N THR A 864 8.26 9.93 -26.11
CA THR A 864 8.61 9.11 -27.29
C THR A 864 7.36 8.53 -27.95
N LEU A 865 6.44 7.97 -27.15
CA LEU A 865 5.17 7.46 -27.66
C LEU A 865 4.33 8.55 -28.33
N SER A 866 4.27 9.75 -27.75
CA SER A 866 3.56 10.89 -28.35
C SER A 866 4.20 11.34 -29.67
N ASP A 867 5.52 11.30 -29.76
CA ASP A 867 6.26 11.67 -30.98
C ASP A 867 5.99 10.61 -32.08
N GLU A 868 6.00 9.32 -31.74
CA GLU A 868 5.71 8.22 -32.66
C GLU A 868 4.23 8.19 -33.11
N MET A 869 3.29 8.47 -32.21
CA MET A 869 1.88 8.66 -32.57
C MET A 869 1.72 9.79 -33.62
N ASN A 870 2.50 10.86 -33.49
CA ASN A 870 2.51 11.97 -34.45
C ASN A 870 3.05 11.54 -35.81
N ASN A 871 4.07 10.67 -35.85
CA ASN A 871 4.61 10.11 -37.09
C ASN A 871 3.63 9.18 -37.80
N ILE A 872 2.98 8.27 -37.05
CA ILE A 872 1.92 7.39 -37.58
C ILE A 872 0.76 8.21 -38.16
N SER A 873 0.36 9.31 -37.50
CA SER A 873 -0.71 10.18 -38.01
C SER A 873 -0.41 10.78 -39.38
N LYS A 874 0.88 10.88 -39.75
CA LYS A 874 1.37 11.38 -41.03
C LYS A 874 1.67 10.28 -42.04
N LEU A 875 1.40 9.01 -41.71
CA LEU A 875 1.78 7.82 -42.48
C LEU A 875 3.31 7.68 -42.73
N ASN A 876 4.14 8.36 -41.94
CA ASN A 876 5.59 8.15 -41.95
C ASN A 876 5.93 7.02 -40.98
N ILE A 877 5.64 5.78 -41.40
CA ILE A 877 5.88 4.59 -40.59
C ILE A 877 7.18 3.96 -41.08
N GLU A 878 8.24 4.18 -40.31
CA GLU A 878 9.54 3.55 -40.53
C GLU A 878 9.55 2.15 -39.89
N GLU A 879 10.25 1.19 -40.52
CA GLU A 879 10.36 -0.20 -40.03
C GLU A 879 11.36 -0.35 -38.87
N GLU A 880 12.19 0.65 -38.61
CA GLU A 880 13.11 0.64 -37.46
C GLU A 880 12.35 1.01 -36.18
N ASP A 881 12.23 0.04 -35.28
CA ASP A 881 11.65 0.26 -33.96
C ASP A 881 12.72 0.73 -32.96
N GLU A 882 12.57 1.95 -32.42
CA GLU A 882 13.18 2.25 -31.13
C GLU A 882 12.40 1.48 -30.05
N GLU A 883 13.07 0.55 -29.33
CA GLU A 883 12.47 -0.16 -28.20
C GLU A 883 12.09 0.83 -27.09
N ILE A 884 10.78 1.10 -26.94
CA ILE A 884 10.25 1.94 -25.85
C ILE A 884 10.05 1.07 -24.61
N ASP A 885 11.09 0.90 -23.80
CA ASP A 885 10.97 0.20 -22.51
C ASP A 885 10.39 1.12 -21.42
N SER A 886 9.43 0.62 -20.65
CA SER A 886 8.87 1.31 -19.49
C SER A 886 8.74 0.38 -18.29
N GLY A 887 9.31 0.81 -17.16
CA GLY A 887 9.11 0.13 -15.87
C GLY A 887 7.69 0.23 -15.30
N ILE A 888 6.74 0.87 -16.00
CA ILE A 888 5.36 1.06 -15.56
C ILE A 888 4.44 0.22 -16.45
N LYS A 889 3.81 -0.80 -15.85
CA LYS A 889 3.00 -1.80 -16.56
C LYS A 889 1.91 -1.19 -17.46
N GLU A 890 1.24 -0.13 -17.02
CA GLU A 890 0.20 0.54 -17.81
C GLU A 890 0.77 1.25 -19.04
N ILE A 891 1.95 1.87 -18.91
CA ILE A 891 2.65 2.52 -20.03
C ILE A 891 3.18 1.45 -20.99
N ASP A 892 3.77 0.40 -20.45
CA ASP A 892 4.25 -0.77 -21.20
C ASP A 892 3.11 -1.44 -21.99
N THR A 893 1.95 -1.65 -21.35
CA THR A 893 0.74 -2.15 -22.04
C THR A 893 0.29 -1.20 -23.15
N MET A 894 0.39 0.12 -22.94
CA MET A 894 0.08 1.12 -23.95
C MET A 894 1.08 1.05 -25.12
N VAL A 895 2.37 0.86 -24.85
CA VAL A 895 3.41 0.64 -25.87
C VAL A 895 3.12 -0.62 -26.67
N TYR A 896 2.86 -1.77 -26.02
CA TYR A 896 2.54 -3.01 -26.72
C TYR A 896 1.27 -2.91 -27.57
N SER A 897 0.21 -2.31 -27.02
CA SER A 897 -1.05 -2.11 -27.76
C SER A 897 -0.85 -1.17 -28.96
N PHE A 898 -0.02 -0.15 -28.77
CA PHE A 898 0.35 0.79 -29.82
C PHE A 898 1.22 0.14 -30.91
N GLN A 899 2.20 -0.68 -30.54
CA GLN A 899 3.01 -1.48 -31.47
C GLN A 899 2.15 -2.45 -32.26
N GLY A 900 1.22 -3.17 -31.60
CA GLY A 900 0.25 -4.03 -32.29
C GLY A 900 -0.60 -3.25 -33.31
N MET A 901 -1.03 -2.03 -32.96
CA MET A 901 -1.72 -1.14 -33.90
C MET A 901 -0.82 -0.68 -35.06
N LYS A 902 0.43 -0.27 -34.79
CA LYS A 902 1.43 0.14 -35.80
C LYS A 902 1.67 -1.01 -36.80
N GLN A 903 1.89 -2.22 -36.29
CA GLN A 903 2.12 -3.42 -37.12
C GLN A 903 0.87 -3.83 -37.90
N GLY A 904 -0.31 -3.74 -37.29
CA GLY A 904 -1.58 -3.94 -37.98
C GLY A 904 -1.75 -2.97 -39.15
N LEU A 905 -1.39 -1.69 -38.97
CA LEU A 905 -1.45 -0.67 -40.01
C LEU A 905 -0.43 -0.90 -41.14
N LEU A 906 0.79 -1.35 -40.80
CA LEU A 906 1.81 -1.74 -41.79
C LEU A 906 1.36 -2.93 -42.63
N ASN A 907 0.75 -3.94 -42.02
CA ASN A 907 0.19 -5.08 -42.73
C ASN A 907 -1.03 -4.69 -43.58
N PHE A 908 -1.88 -3.77 -43.10
CA PHE A 908 -3.02 -3.25 -43.86
C PHE A 908 -2.59 -2.54 -45.16
N LYS A 909 -1.45 -1.83 -45.16
CA LYS A 909 -0.86 -1.19 -46.35
C LYS A 909 -0.58 -2.18 -47.49
N LYS A 910 -0.44 -3.48 -47.22
CA LYS A 910 -0.23 -4.54 -48.24
C LYS A 910 -1.52 -4.95 -48.97
N TYR A 911 -2.68 -4.70 -48.37
CA TYR A 911 -3.99 -5.11 -48.90
C TYR A 911 -4.75 -4.00 -49.63
N VAL A 912 -4.33 -2.73 -49.46
CA VAL A 912 -4.98 -1.56 -50.05
C VAL A 912 -3.93 -0.69 -50.73
N PRO A 913 -4.17 -0.18 -51.97
CA PRO A 913 -3.23 0.70 -52.64
C PRO A 913 -2.83 1.89 -51.75
N SER A 914 -1.52 2.07 -51.52
CA SER A 914 -0.98 3.10 -50.62
C SER A 914 -1.43 4.52 -50.97
N ASP A 915 -1.61 4.78 -52.26
CA ASP A 915 -2.05 6.08 -52.78
C ASP A 915 -3.52 6.36 -52.41
N LEU A 916 -4.36 5.34 -52.35
CA LEU A 916 -5.75 5.46 -51.89
C LEU A 916 -5.82 5.76 -50.39
N VAL A 917 -5.07 5.01 -49.58
CA VAL A 917 -5.00 5.20 -48.11
C VAL A 917 -4.47 6.61 -47.78
N SER A 918 -3.43 7.05 -48.48
CA SER A 918 -2.85 8.39 -48.31
C SER A 918 -3.82 9.49 -48.70
N MET A 919 -4.59 9.30 -49.78
CA MET A 919 -5.63 10.24 -50.22
C MET A 919 -6.77 10.35 -49.19
N LEU A 920 -7.26 9.23 -48.66
CA LEU A 920 -8.33 9.19 -47.65
C LEU A 920 -7.92 9.92 -46.36
N ILE A 921 -6.69 9.68 -45.89
CA ILE A 921 -6.15 10.32 -44.68
C ILE A 921 -5.91 11.81 -44.89
N LYS A 922 -5.29 12.22 -46.02
CA LYS A 922 -5.01 13.64 -46.32
C LYS A 922 -6.29 14.47 -46.46
N ASN A 923 -7.34 13.89 -47.04
CA ASN A 923 -8.61 14.57 -47.22
C ASN A 923 -9.56 14.42 -46.02
N ASN A 924 -9.19 13.63 -45.01
CA ASN A 924 -9.98 13.30 -43.83
C ASN A 924 -11.40 12.81 -44.19
N GLN A 925 -11.48 11.96 -45.22
CA GLN A 925 -12.72 11.43 -45.80
C GLN A 925 -12.84 9.94 -45.49
N SER A 926 -14.05 9.49 -45.17
CA SER A 926 -14.40 8.08 -45.08
C SER A 926 -14.46 7.45 -46.48
N ALA A 927 -14.09 6.17 -46.58
CA ALA A 927 -14.32 5.39 -47.78
C ALA A 927 -15.83 5.11 -47.91
N GLU A 928 -16.57 6.02 -48.53
CA GLU A 928 -18.00 5.83 -48.81
C GLU A 928 -18.19 5.02 -50.10
N ILE A 929 -19.23 4.19 -50.13
CA ILE A 929 -19.65 3.48 -51.34
C ILE A 929 -20.08 4.50 -52.39
N GLY A 930 -19.54 4.37 -53.58
CA GLY A 930 -19.81 5.29 -54.67
C GLY A 930 -18.67 5.29 -55.68
N GLY A 931 -18.98 5.75 -56.89
CA GLY A 931 -17.98 5.88 -57.94
C GLY A 931 -18.26 7.06 -58.85
N LYS A 932 -17.19 7.61 -59.42
CA LYS A 932 -17.25 8.67 -60.42
C LYS A 932 -17.11 8.08 -61.80
N ARG A 933 -17.88 8.60 -62.77
CA ARG A 933 -17.65 8.31 -64.19
C ARG A 933 -16.35 8.99 -64.60
N GLN A 934 -15.42 8.21 -65.11
CA GLN A 934 -14.14 8.72 -65.58
C GLN A 934 -13.64 7.89 -66.75
N THR A 935 -12.98 8.53 -67.70
CA THR A 935 -12.29 7.84 -68.80
C THR A 935 -10.97 7.28 -68.26
N LEU A 936 -10.85 5.96 -68.26
CA LEU A 936 -9.64 5.26 -67.83
C LEU A 936 -9.09 4.39 -68.98
N THR A 937 -7.79 4.11 -68.93
CA THR A 937 -7.20 3.06 -69.76
C THR A 937 -7.09 1.81 -68.93
N LEU A 938 -7.65 0.72 -69.44
CA LEU A 938 -7.79 -0.57 -68.77
C LEU A 938 -6.87 -1.58 -69.44
N MET A 939 -6.23 -2.43 -68.64
CA MET A 939 -5.40 -3.54 -69.10
C MET A 939 -5.83 -4.83 -68.40
N PHE A 940 -6.03 -5.87 -69.19
CA PHE A 940 -6.10 -7.25 -68.73
C PHE A 940 -4.90 -8.01 -69.26
N SER A 941 -4.35 -8.91 -68.46
CA SER A 941 -3.33 -9.87 -68.87
C SER A 941 -3.75 -11.29 -68.53
N ASP A 942 -3.24 -12.30 -69.22
CA ASP A 942 -3.54 -13.72 -68.98
C ASP A 942 -2.41 -14.62 -69.48
N ILE A 943 -2.11 -15.72 -68.79
CA ILE A 943 -1.03 -16.65 -69.18
C ILE A 943 -1.58 -17.69 -70.17
N GLU A 944 -0.94 -17.80 -71.34
CA GLU A 944 -1.30 -18.79 -72.35
C GLU A 944 -1.14 -20.23 -71.81
N ASN A 945 -2.19 -21.04 -71.98
CA ASN A 945 -2.25 -22.45 -71.56
C ASN A 945 -1.98 -22.70 -70.05
N PHE A 946 -2.31 -21.73 -69.19
CA PHE A 946 -2.10 -21.82 -67.74
C PHE A 946 -2.60 -23.12 -67.11
N THR A 947 -3.82 -23.56 -67.42
CA THR A 947 -4.40 -24.81 -66.89
C THR A 947 -3.54 -26.05 -67.19
N GLY A 948 -2.91 -26.12 -68.37
CA GLY A 948 -2.02 -27.24 -68.69
C GLY A 948 -0.68 -27.17 -67.95
N ILE A 949 -0.24 -25.97 -67.58
CA ILE A 949 0.98 -25.74 -66.81
C ILE A 949 0.77 -26.12 -65.34
N THR A 950 -0.39 -25.78 -64.76
CA THR A 950 -0.71 -26.09 -63.36
C THR A 950 -0.89 -27.58 -63.12
N GLU A 951 -1.36 -28.35 -64.10
CA GLU A 951 -1.44 -29.82 -64.03
C GLU A 951 -0.05 -30.50 -63.99
N GLN A 952 1.01 -29.81 -64.40
CA GLN A 952 2.38 -30.33 -64.51
C GLN A 952 3.33 -29.79 -63.43
N THR A 953 2.84 -28.94 -62.53
CA THR A 953 3.65 -28.24 -61.51
C THR A 953 3.05 -28.49 -60.12
N SER A 954 3.87 -28.65 -59.07
CA SER A 954 3.32 -28.76 -57.71
C SER A 954 2.64 -27.44 -57.28
N PRO A 955 1.61 -27.49 -56.42
CA PRO A 955 0.95 -26.27 -55.94
C PRO A 955 1.91 -25.26 -55.31
N GLU A 956 2.87 -25.73 -54.51
CA GLU A 956 3.85 -24.89 -53.82
C GLU A 956 4.82 -24.21 -54.80
N GLU A 957 5.32 -24.96 -55.79
CA GLU A 957 6.17 -24.41 -56.84
C GLU A 957 5.40 -23.43 -57.73
N MET A 958 4.13 -23.72 -58.03
CA MET A 958 3.26 -22.84 -58.79
C MET A 958 3.03 -21.51 -58.09
N VAL A 959 2.77 -21.52 -56.77
CA VAL A 959 2.62 -20.30 -55.96
C VAL A 959 3.89 -19.46 -56.01
N ASN A 960 5.07 -20.06 -55.87
CA ASN A 960 6.33 -19.33 -55.95
C ASN A 960 6.57 -18.74 -57.35
N ARG A 961 6.24 -19.48 -58.41
CA ARG A 961 6.37 -18.99 -59.80
C ARG A 961 5.40 -17.85 -60.10
N LEU A 962 4.16 -17.94 -59.62
CA LEU A 962 3.20 -16.83 -59.69
C LEU A 962 3.68 -15.62 -58.89
N TYR A 963 4.26 -15.83 -57.70
CA TYR A 963 4.82 -14.74 -56.90
C TYR A 963 5.92 -13.98 -57.65
N VAL A 964 6.89 -14.67 -58.26
CA VAL A 964 7.95 -14.04 -59.07
C VAL A 964 7.36 -13.31 -60.28
N TYR A 965 6.43 -13.94 -60.98
CA TYR A 965 5.75 -13.37 -62.15
C TYR A 965 4.94 -12.11 -61.79
N PHE A 966 4.07 -12.20 -60.79
CA PHE A 966 3.26 -11.07 -60.34
C PHE A 966 4.10 -9.94 -59.77
N SER A 967 5.16 -10.25 -59.01
CA SER A 967 6.04 -9.20 -58.47
C SER A 967 6.71 -8.39 -59.59
N LEU A 968 7.19 -9.07 -60.63
CA LEU A 968 7.81 -8.43 -61.79
C LEU A 968 6.82 -7.52 -62.53
N PHE A 969 5.62 -8.02 -62.82
CA PHE A 969 4.63 -7.26 -63.58
C PHE A 969 3.99 -6.16 -62.75
N ALA A 970 3.76 -6.39 -61.45
CA ALA A 970 3.24 -5.40 -60.54
C ALA A 970 4.18 -4.20 -60.44
N HIS A 971 5.49 -4.45 -60.28
CA HIS A 971 6.50 -3.40 -60.25
C HIS A 971 6.47 -2.57 -61.54
N THR A 972 6.47 -3.23 -62.71
CA THR A 972 6.43 -2.55 -64.01
C THR A 972 5.15 -1.74 -64.23
N ILE A 973 4.00 -2.26 -63.81
CA ILE A 973 2.71 -1.54 -63.88
C ILE A 973 2.75 -0.30 -62.98
N THR A 974 3.20 -0.43 -61.73
CA THR A 974 3.26 0.67 -60.76
C THR A 974 4.29 1.73 -61.13
N ASP A 975 5.47 1.35 -61.64
CA ASP A 975 6.49 2.28 -62.13
C ASP A 975 5.96 3.15 -63.28
N ASN A 976 5.11 2.55 -64.13
CA ASN A 976 4.37 3.25 -65.17
C ASN A 976 3.06 3.89 -64.67
N LYS A 977 2.92 4.14 -63.35
CA LYS A 977 1.76 4.81 -62.73
C LYS A 977 0.42 4.11 -62.92
N GLY A 978 0.45 2.79 -63.11
CA GLY A 978 -0.73 1.95 -63.15
C GLY A 978 -1.19 1.54 -61.76
N THR A 979 -2.50 1.49 -61.59
CA THR A 979 -3.15 0.96 -60.39
C THR A 979 -3.59 -0.46 -60.67
N ILE A 980 -3.06 -1.43 -59.93
CA ILE A 980 -3.51 -2.82 -60.00
C ILE A 980 -4.84 -2.91 -59.24
N ASP A 981 -5.88 -3.35 -59.92
CA ASP A 981 -7.20 -3.57 -59.31
C ASP A 981 -7.19 -4.87 -58.53
N LYS A 982 -6.87 -5.98 -59.22
CA LYS A 982 -6.82 -7.31 -58.63
C LYS A 982 -6.06 -8.31 -59.51
N TYR A 983 -5.63 -9.40 -58.88
CA TYR A 983 -5.19 -10.63 -59.54
C TYR A 983 -6.40 -11.56 -59.67
N ILE A 984 -6.62 -12.13 -60.86
CA ILE A 984 -7.74 -13.03 -61.17
C ILE A 984 -7.16 -14.34 -61.68
N GLY A 985 -6.90 -15.30 -60.79
CA GLY A 985 -6.15 -16.51 -61.16
C GLY A 985 -4.73 -16.16 -61.58
N ASP A 986 -4.39 -16.38 -62.85
CA ASP A 986 -3.13 -16.00 -63.51
C ASP A 986 -3.17 -14.64 -64.21
N SER A 987 -4.34 -14.01 -64.25
CA SER A 987 -4.56 -12.72 -64.89
C SER A 987 -4.25 -11.54 -63.96
N ILE A 988 -3.71 -10.45 -64.52
CA ILE A 988 -3.61 -9.14 -63.83
C ILE A 988 -4.59 -8.16 -64.47
N MET A 989 -5.43 -7.53 -63.66
CA MET A 989 -6.28 -6.42 -64.04
C MET A 989 -5.71 -5.11 -63.49
N ALA A 990 -5.43 -4.14 -64.36
CA ALA A 990 -4.91 -2.84 -63.99
C ALA A 990 -5.57 -1.71 -64.77
N PHE A 991 -5.50 -0.49 -64.24
CA PHE A 991 -6.01 0.70 -64.90
C PHE A 991 -5.15 1.93 -64.60
N TRP A 992 -5.22 2.93 -65.48
CA TRP A 992 -4.51 4.20 -65.35
C TRP A 992 -5.47 5.39 -65.38
N GLY A 993 -5.13 6.43 -64.60
CA GLY A 993 -5.90 7.67 -64.47
C GLY A 993 -6.71 7.78 -63.17
N ALA A 994 -6.68 6.77 -62.31
CA ALA A 994 -7.27 6.79 -60.97
C ALA A 994 -6.46 5.88 -60.02
N PRO A 995 -6.41 6.15 -58.69
CA PRO A 995 -6.96 7.32 -58.00
C PRO A 995 -6.17 8.60 -58.31
N VAL A 996 -4.92 8.48 -58.78
CA VAL A 996 -4.11 9.61 -59.26
C VAL A 996 -4.62 10.06 -60.62
N GLU A 997 -5.08 11.31 -60.70
CA GLU A 997 -5.57 11.89 -61.94
C GLU A 997 -4.41 12.18 -62.91
N ILE A 998 -4.47 11.56 -64.08
CA ILE A 998 -3.50 11.69 -65.18
C ILE A 998 -4.30 11.96 -66.45
N ASP A 999 -3.78 12.78 -67.36
CA ASP A 999 -4.48 13.10 -68.61
C ASP A 999 -4.70 11.86 -69.51
N VAL A 1000 -5.75 11.95 -70.35
CA VAL A 1000 -6.26 10.82 -71.13
C VAL A 1000 -5.30 10.34 -72.24
N LYS A 1001 -4.31 11.15 -72.61
CA LYS A 1001 -3.29 10.70 -73.57
C LYS A 1001 -2.16 9.98 -72.84
N THR A 1002 -1.71 10.53 -71.71
CA THR A 1002 -0.61 9.98 -70.91
C THR A 1002 -0.98 8.65 -70.27
N HIS A 1003 -2.18 8.48 -69.72
CA HIS A 1003 -2.57 7.20 -69.12
C HIS A 1003 -2.68 6.06 -70.18
N ALA A 1004 -3.02 6.37 -71.44
CA ALA A 1004 -3.04 5.41 -72.54
C ALA A 1004 -1.61 5.06 -73.01
N LYS A 1005 -0.73 6.07 -73.07
CA LYS A 1005 0.70 5.90 -73.37
C LYS A 1005 1.36 4.98 -72.34
N LEU A 1006 1.20 5.28 -71.06
CA LEU A 1006 1.79 4.52 -69.97
C LEU A 1006 1.29 3.07 -69.92
N ALA A 1007 0.01 2.82 -70.21
CA ALA A 1007 -0.52 1.46 -70.31
C ALA A 1007 0.13 0.66 -71.45
N CYS A 1008 0.31 1.26 -72.63
CA CYS A 1008 1.00 0.63 -73.76
C CYS A 1008 2.50 0.38 -73.45
N GLN A 1009 3.17 1.33 -72.79
CA GLN A 1009 4.57 1.16 -72.35
C GLN A 1009 4.70 0.03 -71.33
N ALA A 1010 3.79 -0.02 -70.35
CA ALA A 1010 3.74 -1.09 -69.36
C ALA A 1010 3.57 -2.46 -70.03
N ALA A 1011 2.64 -2.60 -70.99
CA ALA A 1011 2.41 -3.86 -71.69
C ALA A 1011 3.63 -4.32 -72.51
N LEU A 1012 4.28 -3.42 -73.26
CA LEU A 1012 5.52 -3.74 -74.00
C LEU A 1012 6.68 -4.11 -73.06
N THR A 1013 6.80 -3.42 -71.93
CA THR A 1013 7.83 -3.70 -70.93
C THR A 1013 7.57 -5.05 -70.25
N CYS A 1014 6.32 -5.34 -69.86
CA CYS A 1014 5.91 -6.64 -69.33
C CYS A 1014 6.13 -7.77 -70.34
N GLN A 1015 5.83 -7.55 -71.63
CA GLN A 1015 6.13 -8.51 -72.70
C GLN A 1015 7.62 -8.82 -72.77
N THR A 1016 8.48 -7.78 -72.77
CA THR A 1016 9.94 -7.94 -72.85
C THR A 1016 10.51 -8.64 -71.61
N GLN A 1017 10.10 -8.21 -70.42
CA GLN A 1017 10.54 -8.79 -69.16
C GLN A 1017 10.02 -10.22 -68.98
N GLY A 1018 8.77 -10.48 -69.35
CA GLY A 1018 8.16 -11.81 -69.36
C GLY A 1018 8.87 -12.76 -70.32
N PHE A 1019 9.27 -12.29 -71.51
CA PHE A 1019 10.09 -13.06 -72.44
C PHE A 1019 11.46 -13.43 -71.84
N ASN A 1020 12.13 -12.50 -71.16
CA ASN A 1020 13.40 -12.76 -70.48
C ASN A 1020 13.25 -13.77 -69.33
N LEU A 1021 12.18 -13.65 -68.55
CA LEU A 1021 11.85 -14.57 -67.47
C LEU A 1021 11.56 -15.98 -68.03
N SER A 1022 10.77 -16.07 -69.09
CA SER A 1022 10.47 -17.33 -69.78
C SER A 1022 11.70 -17.98 -70.39
N ASN A 1023 12.64 -17.21 -70.97
CA ASN A 1023 13.92 -17.74 -71.44
C ASN A 1023 14.78 -18.30 -70.30
N THR A 1024 14.73 -17.68 -69.13
CA THR A 1024 15.43 -18.16 -67.93
C THR A 1024 14.82 -19.48 -67.48
N TRP A 1025 13.49 -19.55 -67.36
CA TRP A 1025 12.79 -20.78 -66.99
C TRP A 1025 12.97 -21.91 -68.00
N LYS A 1026 13.00 -21.59 -69.30
CA LYS A 1026 13.31 -22.57 -70.35
C LYS A 1026 14.68 -23.22 -70.16
N ARG A 1027 15.70 -22.44 -69.78
CA ARG A 1027 17.05 -22.95 -69.47
C ARG A 1027 17.08 -23.80 -68.20
N GLU A 1028 16.18 -23.53 -67.26
CA GLU A 1028 15.98 -24.31 -66.04
C GLU A 1028 15.09 -25.55 -66.24
N GLY A 1029 14.61 -25.81 -67.46
CA GLY A 1029 13.71 -26.94 -67.75
C GLY A 1029 12.26 -26.74 -67.31
N LYS A 1030 11.86 -25.50 -66.99
CA LYS A 1030 10.52 -25.14 -66.53
C LYS A 1030 9.63 -24.66 -67.70
N PRO A 1031 8.30 -24.88 -67.65
CA PRO A 1031 7.36 -24.37 -68.64
C PRO A 1031 7.43 -22.85 -68.81
N GLU A 1032 7.28 -22.33 -70.02
CA GLU A 1032 7.32 -20.88 -70.31
C GLU A 1032 5.99 -20.20 -69.95
N PHE A 1033 6.02 -18.96 -69.46
CA PHE A 1033 4.81 -18.13 -69.34
C PHE A 1033 4.78 -17.14 -70.48
N ARG A 1034 3.88 -17.39 -71.44
CA ARG A 1034 3.59 -16.46 -72.51
C ARG A 1034 2.35 -15.68 -72.15
N THR A 1035 2.47 -14.36 -71.97
CA THR A 1035 1.37 -13.53 -71.48
C THR A 1035 0.72 -12.77 -72.61
N ARG A 1036 -0.62 -12.76 -72.62
CA ARG A 1036 -1.45 -12.00 -73.54
C ARG A 1036 -2.02 -10.79 -72.82
N PHE A 1037 -2.23 -9.69 -73.54
CA PHE A 1037 -2.68 -8.41 -73.01
C PHE A 1037 -3.80 -7.84 -73.87
N GLY A 1038 -4.81 -7.27 -73.21
CA GLY A 1038 -5.91 -6.53 -73.81
C GLY A 1038 -6.00 -5.13 -73.22
N ILE A 1039 -5.89 -4.09 -74.05
CA ILE A 1039 -5.89 -2.70 -73.62
C ILE A 1039 -7.05 -1.93 -74.26
N HIS A 1040 -7.80 -1.20 -73.44
CA HIS A 1040 -8.91 -0.38 -73.90
C HIS A 1040 -9.05 0.91 -73.10
N THR A 1041 -9.22 2.03 -73.79
CA THR A 1041 -9.54 3.33 -73.18
C THR A 1041 -11.01 3.65 -73.40
N GLY A 1042 -11.73 3.88 -72.31
CA GLY A 1042 -13.17 4.17 -72.32
C GLY A 1042 -13.70 4.70 -70.99
N GLU A 1043 -14.93 5.19 -71.00
CA GLU A 1043 -15.62 5.66 -69.78
C GLU A 1043 -16.00 4.46 -68.90
N VAL A 1044 -15.62 4.51 -67.63
CA VAL A 1044 -15.98 3.53 -66.60
C VAL A 1044 -16.40 4.25 -65.33
N VAL A 1045 -17.05 3.53 -64.42
CA VAL A 1045 -17.29 4.00 -63.06
C VAL A 1045 -16.16 3.48 -62.18
N VAL A 1046 -15.34 4.38 -61.64
CA VAL A 1046 -14.26 4.05 -60.70
C VAL A 1046 -14.62 4.52 -59.31
N GLY A 1047 -14.42 3.68 -58.30
CA GLY A 1047 -14.68 4.03 -56.92
C GLY A 1047 -14.75 2.85 -55.99
N ASN A 1048 -15.27 3.12 -54.79
CA ASN A 1048 -15.47 2.16 -53.73
C ASN A 1048 -16.74 1.36 -54.00
N MET A 1049 -16.58 0.07 -54.28
CA MET A 1049 -17.67 -0.85 -54.59
C MET A 1049 -17.73 -1.98 -53.56
N GLY A 1050 -18.93 -2.53 -53.33
CA GLY A 1050 -19.14 -3.64 -52.39
C GLY A 1050 -20.27 -3.34 -51.41
N SER A 1051 -20.11 -3.80 -50.18
CA SER A 1051 -21.02 -3.52 -49.05
C SER A 1051 -20.31 -2.66 -48.00
N ASP A 1052 -21.05 -2.15 -47.03
CA ASP A 1052 -20.49 -1.37 -45.92
C ASP A 1052 -19.42 -2.15 -45.12
N GLU A 1053 -19.47 -3.49 -45.18
CA GLU A 1053 -18.53 -4.39 -44.50
C GLU A 1053 -17.30 -4.75 -45.34
N ARG A 1054 -17.39 -4.69 -46.67
CA ARG A 1054 -16.28 -5.00 -47.60
C ARG A 1054 -16.31 -4.07 -48.81
N ILE A 1055 -15.45 -3.07 -48.77
CA ILE A 1055 -15.26 -2.09 -49.84
C ILE A 1055 -13.99 -2.42 -50.62
N ASN A 1056 -14.12 -2.54 -51.94
CA ASN A 1056 -13.02 -2.67 -52.88
C ASN A 1056 -13.00 -1.46 -53.81
N TYR A 1057 -11.85 -0.79 -53.92
CA TYR A 1057 -11.66 0.26 -54.92
C TYR A 1057 -11.39 -0.38 -56.29
N THR A 1058 -12.36 -0.31 -57.19
CA THR A 1058 -12.35 -1.06 -58.46
C THR A 1058 -13.06 -0.27 -59.56
N VAL A 1059 -12.95 -0.74 -60.80
CA VAL A 1059 -13.61 -0.17 -61.97
C VAL A 1059 -14.76 -1.07 -62.43
N LEU A 1060 -15.91 -0.47 -62.73
CA LEU A 1060 -17.08 -1.15 -63.26
C LEU A 1060 -17.55 -0.49 -64.57
N GLY A 1061 -18.07 -1.30 -65.47
CA GLY A 1061 -18.68 -0.84 -66.70
C GLY A 1061 -18.44 -1.78 -67.87
N ASP A 1062 -19.22 -1.57 -68.92
CA ASP A 1062 -19.16 -2.39 -70.13
C ASP A 1062 -17.79 -2.31 -70.84
N ASN A 1063 -17.08 -1.19 -70.70
CA ASN A 1063 -15.73 -1.01 -71.24
C ASN A 1063 -14.67 -1.85 -70.52
N VAL A 1064 -14.91 -2.26 -69.26
CA VAL A 1064 -14.07 -3.23 -68.52
C VAL A 1064 -14.11 -4.59 -69.19
N ASN A 1065 -15.32 -5.06 -69.53
CA ASN A 1065 -15.51 -6.32 -70.23
C ASN A 1065 -14.91 -6.30 -71.64
N LEU A 1066 -14.92 -5.14 -72.31
CA LEU A 1066 -14.27 -5.01 -73.61
C LEU A 1066 -12.76 -5.23 -73.51
N ALA A 1067 -12.07 -4.61 -72.54
CA ALA A 1067 -10.64 -4.80 -72.31
C ALA A 1067 -10.28 -6.29 -72.08
N SER A 1068 -11.01 -6.98 -71.21
CA SER A 1068 -10.82 -8.42 -70.95
C SER A 1068 -11.04 -9.28 -72.20
N ARG A 1069 -12.01 -8.94 -73.06
CA ARG A 1069 -12.24 -9.68 -74.31
C ARG A 1069 -11.17 -9.43 -75.36
N LEU A 1070 -10.57 -8.23 -75.39
CA LEU A 1070 -9.43 -7.96 -76.26
C LEU A 1070 -8.23 -8.84 -75.89
N GLU A 1071 -8.01 -9.08 -74.60
CA GLU A 1071 -7.02 -10.05 -74.15
C GLU A 1071 -7.35 -11.42 -74.76
N GLY A 1072 -8.57 -11.93 -74.55
CA GLY A 1072 -8.95 -13.27 -75.00
C GLY A 1072 -8.85 -13.48 -76.53
N LEU A 1073 -9.03 -12.41 -77.31
CA LEU A 1073 -8.89 -12.43 -78.77
C LEU A 1073 -7.45 -12.67 -79.24
N ASN A 1074 -6.44 -12.43 -78.41
CA ASN A 1074 -5.05 -12.73 -78.73
C ASN A 1074 -4.88 -14.21 -79.10
N LYS A 1075 -5.59 -15.13 -78.41
CA LYS A 1075 -5.58 -16.56 -78.72
C LYS A 1075 -6.03 -16.86 -80.14
N TYR A 1076 -7.03 -16.11 -80.62
CA TYR A 1076 -7.60 -16.32 -81.93
C TYR A 1076 -6.69 -15.77 -83.04
N TYR A 1077 -6.09 -14.60 -82.85
CA TYR A 1077 -5.18 -14.00 -83.83
C TYR A 1077 -3.71 -14.40 -83.68
N GLY A 1078 -3.36 -15.16 -82.63
CA GLY A 1078 -1.99 -15.56 -82.31
C GLY A 1078 -1.06 -14.41 -81.89
N THR A 1079 -1.63 -13.32 -81.37
CA THR A 1079 -0.91 -12.10 -80.95
C THR A 1079 -0.67 -12.09 -79.43
N GLU A 1080 0.07 -11.10 -78.94
CA GLU A 1080 0.30 -10.93 -77.49
C GLU A 1080 -0.30 -9.65 -76.91
N ILE A 1081 -0.42 -8.56 -77.68
CA ILE A 1081 -0.99 -7.31 -77.17
C ILE A 1081 -2.00 -6.76 -78.16
N ILE A 1082 -3.28 -6.81 -77.80
CA ILE A 1082 -4.36 -6.19 -78.58
C ILE A 1082 -4.84 -4.92 -77.90
N VAL A 1083 -4.98 -3.84 -78.69
CA VAL A 1083 -5.56 -2.58 -78.26
C VAL A 1083 -6.80 -2.23 -79.08
N SER A 1084 -7.74 -1.51 -78.47
CA SER A 1084 -8.89 -0.94 -79.20
C SER A 1084 -8.51 0.26 -80.07
N SER A 1085 -9.37 0.59 -81.04
CA SER A 1085 -9.26 1.82 -81.81
C SER A 1085 -9.22 3.09 -80.96
N THR A 1086 -9.92 3.10 -79.82
CA THR A 1086 -9.93 4.24 -78.90
C THR A 1086 -8.55 4.48 -78.28
N THR A 1087 -7.88 3.43 -77.80
CA THR A 1087 -6.50 3.53 -77.27
C THR A 1087 -5.53 3.87 -78.41
N HIS A 1088 -5.60 3.16 -79.53
CA HIS A 1088 -4.77 3.42 -80.71
C HIS A 1088 -4.82 4.89 -81.13
N ASN A 1089 -6.01 5.48 -81.27
CA ASN A 1089 -6.14 6.86 -81.74
C ASN A 1089 -5.48 7.89 -80.82
N LEU A 1090 -5.35 7.59 -79.53
CA LEU A 1090 -4.69 8.46 -78.55
C LEU A 1090 -3.16 8.39 -78.65
N VAL A 1091 -2.60 7.24 -79.06
CA VAL A 1091 -1.15 6.95 -78.97
C VAL A 1091 -0.50 6.49 -80.28
N LYS A 1092 -1.20 6.52 -81.41
CA LYS A 1092 -0.70 6.09 -82.75
C LYS A 1092 0.58 6.78 -83.22
N ASP A 1093 0.87 7.97 -82.68
CA ASP A 1093 2.08 8.73 -83.02
C ASP A 1093 3.28 8.33 -82.15
N GLU A 1094 3.07 7.54 -81.08
CA GLU A 1094 4.07 7.13 -80.09
C GLU A 1094 4.49 5.66 -80.24
N PHE A 1095 3.67 4.84 -80.92
CA PHE A 1095 3.90 3.39 -81.09
C PHE A 1095 3.62 2.93 -82.52
N GLU A 1096 4.14 1.76 -82.86
CA GLU A 1096 3.81 1.05 -84.09
C GLU A 1096 2.70 0.03 -83.85
N PHE A 1097 1.70 0.05 -84.73
CA PHE A 1097 0.54 -0.84 -84.68
C PHE A 1097 0.30 -1.49 -86.04
N ARG A 1098 -0.36 -2.65 -86.02
CA ARG A 1098 -1.05 -3.17 -87.22
C ARG A 1098 -2.54 -3.33 -86.92
N VAL A 1099 -3.39 -2.97 -87.88
CA VAL A 1099 -4.82 -3.32 -87.79
C VAL A 1099 -4.97 -4.84 -87.90
N LEU A 1100 -5.71 -5.46 -86.99
CA LEU A 1100 -5.96 -6.90 -87.02
C LEU A 1100 -7.28 -7.22 -87.69
N ASP A 1101 -8.37 -6.62 -87.18
CA ASP A 1101 -9.72 -6.90 -87.64
C ASP A 1101 -10.70 -5.78 -87.25
N LYS A 1102 -11.90 -5.83 -87.84
CA LYS A 1102 -13.06 -5.01 -87.47
C LYS A 1102 -14.16 -5.97 -87.01
N ILE A 1103 -14.32 -6.05 -85.69
CA ILE A 1103 -15.17 -7.06 -85.07
C ILE A 1103 -16.33 -6.44 -84.31
N THR A 1104 -17.44 -7.17 -84.27
CA THR A 1104 -18.48 -6.96 -83.26
C THR A 1104 -18.26 -8.00 -82.17
N VAL A 1105 -17.85 -7.54 -81.00
CA VAL A 1105 -17.68 -8.40 -79.83
C VAL A 1105 -19.05 -8.77 -79.27
N LYS A 1106 -19.25 -10.03 -78.86
CA LYS A 1106 -20.52 -10.54 -78.34
C LYS A 1106 -21.14 -9.61 -77.27
N GLY A 1107 -22.37 -9.18 -77.49
CA GLY A 1107 -23.09 -8.27 -76.58
C GLY A 1107 -22.94 -6.77 -76.89
N LYS A 1108 -22.19 -6.37 -77.91
CA LYS A 1108 -22.14 -5.00 -78.44
C LYS A 1108 -22.82 -4.91 -79.80
N THR A 1109 -23.42 -3.75 -80.11
CA THR A 1109 -24.07 -3.48 -81.41
C THR A 1109 -23.17 -2.72 -82.38
N GLN A 1110 -22.14 -2.01 -81.89
CA GLN A 1110 -21.21 -1.24 -82.73
C GLN A 1110 -19.89 -2.00 -82.95
N PRO A 1111 -19.43 -2.12 -84.22
CA PRO A 1111 -18.17 -2.76 -84.55
C PRO A 1111 -16.98 -1.85 -84.17
N ILE A 1112 -15.92 -2.44 -83.65
CA ILE A 1112 -14.68 -1.74 -83.28
C ILE A 1112 -13.50 -2.30 -84.07
N PHE A 1113 -12.57 -1.42 -84.44
CA PHE A 1113 -11.27 -1.84 -84.95
C PHE A 1113 -10.37 -2.24 -83.78
N ILE A 1114 -9.69 -3.37 -83.95
CA ILE A 1114 -8.67 -3.84 -83.03
C ILE A 1114 -7.31 -3.82 -83.71
N TYR A 1115 -6.29 -3.49 -82.94
CA TYR A 1115 -4.93 -3.33 -83.40
C TYR A 1115 -4.00 -4.16 -82.55
N GLU A 1116 -2.95 -4.73 -83.13
CA GLU A 1116 -1.84 -5.27 -82.34
C GLU A 1116 -0.84 -4.13 -82.05
N LEU A 1117 -0.44 -4.00 -80.80
CA LEU A 1117 0.67 -3.14 -80.39
C LEU A 1117 1.99 -3.90 -80.61
N LEU A 1118 2.88 -3.35 -81.43
CA LEU A 1118 4.08 -4.08 -81.88
C LEU A 1118 5.35 -3.61 -81.18
N ALA A 1119 5.56 -2.31 -81.12
CA ALA A 1119 6.75 -1.70 -80.55
C ALA A 1119 6.51 -0.19 -80.29
N GLU A 1120 7.43 0.45 -79.59
CA GLU A 1120 7.55 1.91 -79.64
C GLU A 1120 7.88 2.39 -81.06
N LYS A 1121 7.57 3.65 -81.34
CA LYS A 1121 7.82 4.27 -82.66
C LYS A 1121 9.26 4.03 -83.11
N ASP A 1122 9.43 3.68 -84.39
CA ASP A 1122 10.71 3.43 -85.05
C ASP A 1122 11.58 2.29 -84.45
N LYS A 1123 11.05 1.47 -83.53
CA LYS A 1123 11.75 0.32 -82.94
C LYS A 1123 11.35 -1.05 -83.53
N ILE A 1124 10.62 -1.05 -84.65
CA ILE A 1124 10.20 -2.28 -85.35
C ILE A 1124 11.15 -2.64 -86.49
N ASP A 1125 11.35 -3.94 -86.73
CA ASP A 1125 12.10 -4.41 -87.90
C ASP A 1125 11.45 -3.93 -89.22
N PRO A 1126 12.19 -3.25 -90.12
CA PRO A 1126 11.66 -2.73 -91.38
C PRO A 1126 11.02 -3.79 -92.30
N ASN A 1127 11.50 -5.05 -92.25
CA ASN A 1127 10.95 -6.15 -93.02
C ASN A 1127 9.60 -6.61 -92.46
N VAL A 1128 9.48 -6.66 -91.13
CA VAL A 1128 8.22 -6.95 -90.43
C VAL A 1128 7.19 -5.85 -90.71
N LEU A 1129 7.61 -4.58 -90.61
CA LEU A 1129 6.76 -3.44 -90.94
C LEU A 1129 6.27 -3.46 -92.39
N ARG A 1130 7.15 -3.83 -93.35
CA ARG A 1130 6.76 -3.97 -94.76
C ARG A 1130 5.71 -5.07 -94.95
N ALA A 1131 5.89 -6.23 -94.33
CA ALA A 1131 4.93 -7.32 -94.40
C ALA A 1131 3.59 -6.93 -93.76
N TYR A 1132 3.58 -6.16 -92.67
CA TYR A 1132 2.34 -5.64 -92.10
C TYR A 1132 1.65 -4.61 -92.99
N ARG A 1133 2.37 -3.78 -93.75
CA ARG A 1133 1.73 -2.93 -94.79
C ARG A 1133 1.06 -3.77 -95.89
N VAL A 1134 1.62 -4.93 -96.23
CA VAL A 1134 0.98 -5.88 -97.16
C VAL A 1134 -0.29 -6.49 -96.52
N TYR A 1135 -0.23 -6.83 -95.23
CA TYR A 1135 -1.41 -7.26 -94.47
C TYR A 1135 -2.52 -6.22 -94.54
N GLU A 1136 -2.21 -4.94 -94.29
CA GLU A 1136 -3.20 -3.85 -94.35
C GLU A 1136 -3.84 -3.70 -95.72
N ALA A 1137 -3.07 -3.86 -96.81
CA ALA A 1137 -3.61 -3.87 -98.16
C ALA A 1137 -4.58 -5.04 -98.38
N GLY A 1138 -4.22 -6.25 -97.91
CA GLY A 1138 -5.10 -7.41 -97.93
C GLY A 1138 -6.34 -7.26 -97.06
N PHE A 1139 -6.21 -6.59 -95.92
CA PHE A 1139 -7.32 -6.32 -95.02
C PHE A 1139 -8.27 -5.25 -95.61
N LYS A 1140 -7.78 -4.28 -96.38
CA LYS A 1140 -8.63 -3.37 -97.16
C LYS A 1140 -9.46 -4.11 -98.21
N CYS A 1141 -8.86 -5.09 -98.92
CA CYS A 1141 -9.61 -5.97 -99.82
C CYS A 1141 -10.69 -6.75 -99.07
N TYR A 1142 -10.35 -7.32 -97.89
CA TYR A 1142 -11.29 -8.02 -97.02
C TYR A 1142 -12.48 -7.15 -96.60
N LEU A 1143 -12.23 -5.91 -96.15
CA LEU A 1143 -13.28 -4.96 -95.80
C LEU A 1143 -14.17 -4.60 -96.99
N GLY A 1144 -13.59 -4.49 -98.18
CA GLY A 1144 -14.30 -4.21 -99.44
C GLY A 1144 -15.05 -5.40 -100.05
N GLY A 1145 -14.93 -6.60 -99.48
CA GLY A 1145 -15.53 -7.83 -100.02
C GLY A 1145 -14.75 -8.44 -101.20
N ASP A 1146 -13.55 -7.96 -101.49
CA ASP A 1146 -12.64 -8.56 -102.49
C ASP A 1146 -11.88 -9.74 -101.87
N TRP A 1147 -12.53 -10.90 -101.85
CA TRP A 1147 -11.98 -12.12 -101.27
C TRP A 1147 -10.74 -12.63 -101.99
N ASN A 1148 -10.66 -12.48 -103.33
CA ASN A 1148 -9.51 -12.94 -104.10
C ASN A 1148 -8.28 -12.07 -103.84
N GLY A 1149 -8.45 -10.75 -103.80
CA GLY A 1149 -7.38 -9.82 -103.41
C GLY A 1149 -6.91 -10.07 -101.97
N CYS A 1150 -7.84 -10.27 -101.04
CA CYS A 1150 -7.54 -10.60 -99.64
C CYS A 1150 -6.69 -11.89 -99.54
N VAL A 1151 -7.12 -12.99 -100.15
CA VAL A 1151 -6.42 -14.28 -100.08
C VAL A 1151 -5.00 -14.20 -100.66
N LYS A 1152 -4.81 -13.42 -101.74
CA LYS A 1152 -3.48 -13.18 -102.33
C LYS A 1152 -2.56 -12.46 -101.35
N TYR A 1153 -2.96 -11.29 -100.87
CA TYR A 1153 -2.13 -10.49 -99.96
C TYR A 1153 -1.87 -11.21 -98.64
N MET A 1154 -2.86 -11.89 -98.07
CA MET A 1154 -2.67 -12.67 -96.84
C MET A 1154 -1.72 -13.85 -97.05
N SER A 1155 -1.77 -14.53 -98.21
CA SER A 1155 -0.81 -15.59 -98.54
C SER A 1155 0.63 -15.07 -98.65
N ASP A 1156 0.84 -13.84 -99.14
CA ASP A 1156 2.16 -13.22 -99.21
C ASP A 1156 2.71 -12.87 -97.81
N VAL A 1157 1.84 -12.40 -96.91
CA VAL A 1157 2.20 -12.19 -95.49
C VAL A 1157 2.54 -13.52 -94.80
N ILE A 1158 1.74 -14.57 -95.02
CA ILE A 1158 1.99 -15.91 -94.45
C ILE A 1158 3.31 -16.50 -94.95
N LYS A 1159 3.65 -16.32 -96.23
CA LYS A 1159 4.95 -16.78 -96.76
C LYS A 1159 6.14 -16.06 -96.13
N THR A 1160 5.96 -14.77 -95.80
CA THR A 1160 7.05 -13.92 -95.29
C THR A 1160 7.25 -14.10 -93.79
N LEU A 1161 6.16 -14.09 -93.01
CA LEU A 1161 6.21 -14.05 -91.55
C LEU A 1161 5.59 -15.28 -90.87
N ASN A 1162 4.99 -16.21 -91.62
CA ASN A 1162 4.17 -17.30 -91.08
C ASN A 1162 3.09 -16.83 -90.09
N ASP A 1163 2.57 -15.62 -90.32
CA ASP A 1163 1.74 -14.87 -89.38
C ASP A 1163 0.38 -15.55 -89.10
N PRO A 1164 0.02 -15.82 -87.83
CA PRO A 1164 -1.26 -16.45 -87.49
C PRO A 1164 -2.49 -15.58 -87.82
N ALA A 1165 -2.42 -14.26 -87.61
CA ALA A 1165 -3.54 -13.37 -87.92
C ALA A 1165 -3.87 -13.36 -89.42
N ALA A 1166 -2.86 -13.38 -90.29
CA ALA A 1166 -3.02 -13.49 -91.74
C ALA A 1166 -3.68 -14.81 -92.15
N LYS A 1167 -3.36 -15.93 -91.48
CA LYS A 1167 -4.03 -17.23 -91.71
C LYS A 1167 -5.51 -17.14 -91.38
N VAL A 1168 -5.85 -16.56 -90.25
CA VAL A 1168 -7.24 -16.37 -89.82
C VAL A 1168 -8.05 -15.58 -90.84
N ILE A 1169 -7.54 -14.44 -91.31
CA ILE A 1169 -8.24 -13.61 -92.30
C ILE A 1169 -8.31 -14.32 -93.65
N LYS A 1170 -7.24 -15.02 -94.06
CA LYS A 1170 -7.24 -15.83 -95.29
C LYS A 1170 -8.29 -16.93 -95.27
N GLU A 1171 -8.29 -17.79 -94.25
CA GLU A 1171 -9.25 -18.89 -94.11
C GLU A 1171 -10.69 -18.38 -94.14
N ARG A 1172 -10.94 -17.24 -93.49
CA ARG A 1172 -12.25 -16.60 -93.50
C ARG A 1172 -12.63 -16.07 -94.89
N ALA A 1173 -11.70 -15.41 -95.58
CA ALA A 1173 -11.93 -14.94 -96.95
C ALA A 1173 -12.14 -16.09 -97.94
N GLU A 1174 -11.44 -17.22 -97.77
CA GLU A 1174 -11.64 -18.46 -98.54
C GLU A 1174 -13.02 -19.06 -98.27
N ASN A 1175 -13.49 -19.04 -97.02
CA ASN A 1175 -14.85 -19.47 -96.69
C ASN A 1175 -15.92 -18.53 -97.28
N PHE A 1176 -15.77 -17.21 -97.15
CA PHE A 1176 -16.72 -16.24 -97.72
C PHE A 1176 -16.72 -16.22 -99.26
N LYS A 1177 -15.63 -16.68 -99.90
CA LYS A 1177 -15.61 -16.94 -101.34
C LYS A 1177 -16.53 -18.09 -101.74
N LEU A 1178 -16.66 -19.11 -100.89
CA LEU A 1178 -17.54 -20.27 -101.11
C LEU A 1178 -18.97 -19.99 -100.64
N ASN A 1179 -19.13 -19.25 -99.55
CA ASN A 1179 -20.40 -18.92 -98.89
C ASN A 1179 -20.46 -17.41 -98.59
N PRO A 1180 -20.77 -16.55 -99.58
CA PRO A 1180 -20.79 -15.11 -99.37
C PRO A 1180 -21.95 -14.70 -98.45
N PRO A 1181 -21.73 -13.75 -97.51
CA PRO A 1181 -22.80 -13.25 -96.65
C PRO A 1181 -23.82 -12.43 -97.44
N GLU A 1182 -25.12 -12.54 -97.10
CA GLU A 1182 -26.22 -11.83 -97.78
C GLU A 1182 -26.03 -10.30 -97.84
N LYS A 1183 -25.34 -9.73 -96.84
CA LYS A 1183 -24.95 -8.32 -96.80
C LYS A 1183 -23.63 -8.14 -96.05
N TRP A 1184 -22.52 -7.94 -96.79
CA TRP A 1184 -21.21 -7.68 -96.18
C TRP A 1184 -21.10 -6.21 -95.74
N THR A 1185 -20.84 -5.99 -94.45
CA THR A 1185 -20.68 -4.66 -93.87
C THR A 1185 -19.23 -4.36 -93.48
N GLY A 1186 -18.29 -5.22 -93.88
CA GLY A 1186 -16.89 -5.13 -93.46
C GLY A 1186 -16.66 -5.55 -92.01
N VAL A 1187 -17.62 -6.23 -91.38
CA VAL A 1187 -17.60 -6.56 -89.95
C VAL A 1187 -17.75 -8.06 -89.77
N TYR A 1188 -16.83 -8.65 -89.00
CA TYR A 1188 -16.97 -10.03 -88.57
C TYR A 1188 -17.66 -10.12 -87.21
N VAL A 1189 -18.70 -10.95 -87.11
CA VAL A 1189 -19.32 -11.32 -85.83
C VAL A 1189 -18.63 -12.58 -85.33
N TYR A 1190 -17.86 -12.46 -84.25
CA TYR A 1190 -17.20 -13.59 -83.63
C TYR A 1190 -18.19 -14.34 -82.73
N ASP A 1191 -18.60 -15.56 -83.13
CA ASP A 1191 -19.64 -16.36 -82.46
C ASP A 1191 -19.20 -17.79 -82.06
N LYS A 1192 -17.93 -17.97 -81.67
CA LYS A 1192 -17.55 -19.22 -80.99
C LYS A 1192 -17.77 -19.10 -79.48
N LYS A 1193 -18.39 -20.14 -78.91
CA LYS A 1193 -18.67 -20.29 -77.47
C LYS A 1193 -17.40 -20.23 -76.64
#